data_AF-A0A0N0BNZ4-F1
#
_entry.id   AF-A0A0N0BNZ4-F1
#
_cell.length_a   1.000
_cell.length_b   1.000
_cell.length_c   1.000
_cell.angle_alpha   90.00
_cell.angle_beta   90.00
_cell.angle_gamma   90.00
#
_symmetry.space_group_name_H-M   'P 1'
#
loop_
_entity.id
_entity.type
_entity.pdbx_description
1 polymer ?
#
loop_
_entity_poly.entity_id
_entity_poly.type
_entity_poly.pdbx_seq_one_letter_code
_entity_poly.pdbx_strand_id
1 'polypeptide(L)'
;MADNEEYNTNIIHESLGDTTNFWGDYTLGELILFLIPPFGFLVAMGMPFVPAALFFPTLALTAVVEVFLYILHKVRPDHYRLTEWLRVKLFWLVKKRQYTHGQGNQDTRQVTRLERIMPHGIERVDGAYVGAVEVEPANMSLQDDEKWDKAVKSLTRLSESLTGRAKLHVTTAEVDNESHIQTHIDRLEDPDAESHPIFRGVLLEFVNRYTDDSGNVETETELQRKYYIIVWVTDGDIHDLQMADDSIADYLAGIPVLGRLFGRFDSDTLTDAEREEFKAKKLHDRLETVDRAVNNMYRCRSRSVSPHELANLTEDYWACETRSEREYEEAASVSPVTYSARELIKHGEGAAAHDAAEGMETDDVGGTDYEVDETDFVSQLHRPGENHRSLVAPTDIEWDADHALIDQETYTRCFWIETYPEHPTSGMLEQLLLDTDLAVDVSIHIDPYDSDAAVSVMKEWISSLKMLQNDKGELEAEDIEQEVNQAKYIRQMVRRNHTSLFRVGAFIRLTAETEEDLRKQTNRLETLLRDSPSNCGVKRTTRRQEAGLVTVSPIGANELGQNRLSSMTGEALGSLFPFSSNYLRMDDGIEYGLHGHNDSSLLIDPWDLETGHSELVTGMPGGGKTHGTQARAMRMLKKRSDVKQIYIDPVGDMHGSAQMLDAKTITISGETPLNPCEMHPTPPHVLEQSPDMQPVSAKKDEVYGVIENFLQSRDVDLEMHSGLITFLIDKIFTESDIDPDDPSTHTPANSPDLSDFLEVVDRLQEDPGMFPGATTESSQQKIQQYANELSIALHPFRPGSTFGNLSKESDLRLIDDSSKAVYLDLQQVEGSGSGLGKQSFIMQLLLSTLYQQAKNMTQKVEIIIDEAHYLFNDDANLESLNQIARHQRHAGLRLVMLSQTLSEFEDKGAAEEIAGMCPIKVHHREPELGDETATSAGLTSEQQSYIQHAEAGKESLGDGQGYSQALVRVDEHGDYPLTIKTSWEEKQIIDLDADAEDAFDDVVAEVDPHVAEFEEFVHSKAVQQELTDHGLSPEKAERVLDGLDEDELVDAVSVALDRAQPDAVVADGGIEVETDSEFDNTE
;
A
#
# COMPACT_ATOMS: atom_id res chain seq x y z
N MET A 1 14.13 -51.55 14.79
CA MET A 1 13.27 -50.47 14.31
C MET A 1 13.16 -49.51 15.48
N ALA A 2 14.09 -48.56 15.55
CA ALA A 2 13.95 -47.40 16.43
C ALA A 2 13.42 -46.34 15.48
N ASP A 3 12.16 -45.94 15.68
CA ASP A 3 11.55 -44.91 14.88
C ASP A 3 12.37 -43.63 15.02
N ASN A 4 12.60 -43.01 13.87
CA ASN A 4 13.33 -41.77 13.71
C ASN A 4 12.35 -40.65 14.09
N GLU A 5 11.95 -40.56 15.36
CA GLU A 5 11.18 -39.42 15.87
C GLU A 5 12.09 -38.20 15.84
N GLU A 6 11.83 -37.32 14.88
CA GLU A 6 12.49 -36.02 14.75
C GLU A 6 11.89 -35.10 15.83
N TYR A 7 12.66 -34.81 16.88
CA TYR A 7 12.20 -33.95 17.97
C TYR A 7 12.05 -32.51 17.48
N ASN A 8 10.98 -31.82 17.90
CA ASN A 8 10.76 -30.40 17.60
C ASN A 8 11.94 -29.55 18.10
N THR A 9 12.54 -28.76 17.21
CA THR A 9 13.66 -27.86 17.52
C THR A 9 13.25 -26.42 17.80
N ASN A 10 11.98 -26.08 17.65
CA ASN A 10 11.39 -24.78 17.97
C ASN A 10 11.18 -24.65 19.49
N ILE A 11 12.19 -24.15 20.21
CA ILE A 11 12.15 -24.00 21.66
C ILE A 11 12.74 -22.68 22.14
N ILE A 12 12.01 -22.02 23.05
CA ILE A 12 12.48 -20.89 23.87
C ILE A 12 12.59 -21.36 25.31
N HIS A 13 13.73 -21.11 25.95
CA HIS A 13 13.92 -21.48 27.35
C HIS A 13 13.38 -20.40 28.30
N GLU A 14 12.46 -20.78 29.20
CA GLU A 14 11.75 -19.88 30.14
C GLU A 14 12.64 -19.11 31.13
N SER A 15 13.90 -19.49 31.35
CA SER A 15 14.75 -18.87 32.40
C SER A 15 16.23 -18.64 32.07
N LEU A 16 16.62 -18.63 30.78
CA LEU A 16 18.03 -18.46 30.43
C LEU A 16 18.37 -16.99 30.11
N GLY A 17 18.26 -16.16 31.15
CA GLY A 17 18.91 -14.84 31.27
C GLY A 17 19.81 -14.72 32.51
N ASP A 18 19.88 -15.75 33.36
CA ASP A 18 20.51 -15.62 34.68
C ASP A 18 22.03 -15.79 34.65
N THR A 19 22.71 -14.78 35.19
CA THR A 19 24.04 -14.99 35.81
C THR A 19 23.88 -16.03 36.92
N THR A 20 24.72 -17.05 36.88
CA THR A 20 24.64 -18.25 37.73
C THR A 20 24.25 -17.98 39.19
N ASN A 21 23.16 -18.61 39.63
CA ASN A 21 22.84 -18.72 41.04
C ASN A 21 24.00 -19.41 41.75
N PHE A 22 24.58 -18.74 42.75
CA PHE A 22 25.77 -19.25 43.44
C PHE A 22 25.38 -20.29 44.49
N TRP A 23 24.25 -20.09 45.18
CA TRP A 23 23.73 -21.01 46.18
C TRP A 23 22.22 -20.84 46.40
N GLY A 24 21.42 -21.86 46.04
CA GLY A 24 19.96 -21.76 46.06
C GLY A 24 19.48 -20.65 45.13
N ASP A 25 18.54 -19.82 45.60
CA ASP A 25 18.02 -18.65 44.86
C ASP A 25 18.89 -17.38 45.02
N TYR A 26 20.11 -17.51 45.58
CA TYR A 26 20.98 -16.38 45.87
C TYR A 26 22.17 -16.31 44.92
N THR A 27 22.38 -15.11 44.40
CA THR A 27 23.56 -14.76 43.59
C THR A 27 24.75 -14.41 44.49
N LEU A 28 25.97 -14.45 43.96
CA LEU A 28 27.17 -14.02 44.71
C LEU A 28 27.03 -12.58 45.23
N GLY A 29 26.44 -11.69 44.42
CA GLY A 29 26.21 -10.29 44.81
C GLY A 29 25.19 -10.14 45.96
N GLU A 30 24.16 -10.97 45.99
CA GLU A 30 23.19 -10.98 47.10
C GLU A 30 23.80 -11.59 48.36
N LEU A 31 24.58 -12.67 48.24
CA LEU A 31 25.32 -13.22 49.37
C LEU A 31 26.29 -12.18 49.95
N ILE A 32 26.99 -11.43 49.10
CA ILE A 32 27.83 -10.31 49.54
C ILE A 32 26.98 -9.24 50.25
N LEU A 33 25.79 -8.91 49.75
CA LEU A 33 24.89 -7.94 50.39
C LEU A 33 24.49 -8.37 51.81
N PHE A 34 24.20 -9.65 52.03
CA PHE A 34 23.92 -10.24 53.35
C PHE A 34 25.18 -10.41 54.22
N LEU A 35 26.39 -10.41 53.63
CA LEU A 35 27.65 -10.54 54.37
C LEU A 35 28.24 -9.19 54.81
N ILE A 36 27.87 -8.09 54.16
CA ILE A 36 28.37 -6.74 54.49
C ILE A 36 28.02 -6.31 55.92
N PRO A 37 26.76 -6.41 56.41
CA PRO A 37 26.42 -5.97 57.76
C PRO A 37 27.13 -6.77 58.88
N PRO A 38 27.22 -8.11 58.83
CA PRO A 38 27.96 -8.91 59.81
C PRO A 38 29.46 -8.65 59.75
N PHE A 39 30.03 -8.51 58.55
CA PHE A 39 31.44 -8.17 58.39
C PHE A 39 31.77 -6.78 58.93
N GLY A 40 30.93 -5.78 58.63
CA GLY A 40 31.05 -4.42 59.18
C GLY A 40 30.95 -4.40 60.70
N PHE A 41 30.06 -5.20 61.30
CA PHE A 41 29.98 -5.40 62.74
C PHE A 41 31.29 -5.98 63.31
N LEU A 42 31.86 -7.01 62.66
CA LEU A 42 33.15 -7.61 63.08
C LEU A 42 34.32 -6.63 62.97
N VAL A 43 34.37 -5.84 61.90
CA VAL A 43 35.38 -4.78 61.71
C VAL A 43 35.24 -3.71 62.79
N ALA A 44 34.01 -3.27 63.10
CA ALA A 44 33.76 -2.35 64.20
C ALA A 44 34.24 -2.93 65.53
N MET A 45 33.93 -4.20 65.83
CA MET A 45 34.41 -4.88 67.05
C MET A 45 35.93 -5.03 67.13
N GLY A 46 36.61 -5.12 65.98
CA GLY A 46 38.07 -5.17 65.90
C GLY A 46 38.76 -3.83 66.12
N MET A 47 38.03 -2.71 66.14
CA MET A 47 38.63 -1.40 66.38
C MET A 47 38.98 -1.21 67.86
N PRO A 48 40.20 -0.73 68.20
CA PRO A 48 40.70 -0.69 69.58
C PRO A 48 39.97 0.27 70.54
N PHE A 49 38.91 0.96 70.08
CA PHE A 49 38.22 2.03 70.83
C PHE A 49 36.69 1.89 70.89
N VAL A 50 36.09 0.73 70.55
CA VAL A 50 34.63 0.58 70.67
C VAL A 50 34.20 0.37 72.12
N PRO A 51 33.38 1.27 72.70
CA PRO A 51 32.85 1.10 74.05
C PRO A 51 32.00 -0.17 74.18
N ALA A 52 32.19 -0.94 75.25
CA ALA A 52 31.41 -2.17 75.50
C ALA A 52 29.88 -1.93 75.55
N ALA A 53 29.45 -0.71 75.87
CA ALA A 53 28.04 -0.31 75.85
C ALA A 53 27.41 -0.32 74.45
N LEU A 54 28.22 -0.22 73.38
CA LEU A 54 27.75 -0.26 72.00
C LEU A 54 27.64 -1.69 71.44
N PHE A 55 28.09 -2.72 72.17
CA PHE A 55 28.07 -4.11 71.68
C PHE A 55 26.68 -4.63 71.36
N PHE A 56 25.79 -4.67 72.36
CA PHE A 56 24.43 -5.18 72.17
C PHE A 56 23.59 -4.31 71.23
N PRO A 57 23.68 -2.96 71.28
CA PRO A 57 23.01 -2.10 70.30
C PRO A 57 23.47 -2.34 68.85
N THR A 58 24.77 -2.48 68.61
CA THR A 58 25.29 -2.71 67.24
C THR A 58 24.91 -4.10 66.74
N LEU A 59 24.97 -5.13 67.58
CA LEU A 59 24.51 -6.48 67.25
C LEU A 59 23.00 -6.51 66.94
N ALA A 60 22.19 -5.84 67.76
CA ALA A 60 20.76 -5.73 67.53
C ALA A 60 20.44 -4.97 66.23
N LEU A 61 21.18 -3.89 65.94
CA LEU A 61 21.05 -3.15 64.69
C LEU A 61 21.40 -4.03 63.47
N THR A 62 22.52 -4.77 63.52
CA THR A 62 22.88 -5.71 62.47
C THR A 62 21.79 -6.77 62.26
N ALA A 63 21.27 -7.36 63.34
CA ALA A 63 20.18 -8.33 63.24
C ALA A 63 18.89 -7.74 62.62
N VAL A 64 18.56 -6.48 62.95
CA VAL A 64 17.43 -5.77 62.34
C VAL A 64 17.67 -5.54 60.85
N VAL A 65 18.89 -5.13 60.46
CA VAL A 65 19.26 -4.95 59.04
C VAL A 65 19.18 -6.27 58.27
N GLU A 66 19.66 -7.37 58.84
CA GLU A 66 19.55 -8.71 58.24
C GLU A 66 18.10 -9.15 58.03
N VAL A 67 17.26 -9.01 59.06
CA VAL A 67 15.83 -9.32 58.96
C VAL A 67 15.16 -8.44 57.91
N PHE A 68 15.52 -7.16 57.85
CA PHE A 68 15.01 -6.23 56.85
C PHE A 68 15.42 -6.61 55.43
N LEU A 69 16.70 -6.95 55.19
CA LEU A 69 17.18 -7.45 53.89
C LEU A 69 16.47 -8.75 53.49
N TYR A 70 16.22 -9.65 54.44
CA TYR A 70 15.47 -10.87 54.20
C TYR A 70 14.01 -10.60 53.81
N ILE A 71 13.33 -9.66 54.48
CA ILE A 71 11.98 -9.24 54.11
C ILE A 71 11.98 -8.63 52.71
N LEU A 72 12.95 -7.76 52.40
CA LEU A 72 13.08 -7.16 51.07
C LEU A 72 13.32 -8.21 49.99
N HIS A 73 14.11 -9.25 50.27
CA HIS A 73 14.30 -10.38 49.36
C HIS A 73 12.98 -11.11 49.06
N LYS A 74 12.07 -11.20 50.03
CA LYS A 74 10.76 -11.84 49.86
C LYS A 74 9.70 -10.96 49.23
N VAL A 75 9.82 -9.64 49.33
CA VAL A 75 8.83 -8.68 48.79
C VAL A 75 9.23 -8.13 47.41
N ARG A 76 10.48 -8.36 46.98
CA ARG A 76 10.96 -7.93 45.66
C ARG A 76 10.04 -8.52 44.56
N PRO A 77 9.80 -7.79 43.46
CA PRO A 77 9.18 -8.38 42.28
C PRO A 77 10.04 -9.52 41.72
N ASP A 78 9.42 -10.59 41.25
CA ASP A 78 10.13 -11.81 40.81
C ASP A 78 11.09 -11.57 39.62
N HIS A 79 10.79 -10.59 38.77
CA HIS A 79 11.62 -10.18 37.63
C HIS A 79 12.83 -9.32 38.01
N TYR A 80 12.98 -8.95 39.30
CA TYR A 80 14.12 -8.20 39.79
C TYR A 80 14.92 -8.97 40.83
N ARG A 81 16.24 -8.96 40.66
CA ARG A 81 17.15 -9.35 41.73
C ARG A 81 17.14 -8.32 42.85
N LEU A 82 17.46 -8.73 44.07
CA LEU A 82 17.35 -7.83 45.23
C LEU A 82 18.32 -6.65 45.09
N THR A 83 19.54 -6.93 44.62
CA THR A 83 20.58 -5.93 44.39
C THR A 83 20.21 -4.96 43.27
N GLU A 84 19.62 -5.46 42.19
CA GLU A 84 19.13 -4.65 41.08
C GLU A 84 17.93 -3.79 41.51
N TRP A 85 16.95 -4.38 42.19
CA TRP A 85 15.77 -3.67 42.69
C TRP A 85 16.12 -2.53 43.63
N LEU A 86 17.07 -2.77 44.55
CA LEU A 86 17.58 -1.75 45.45
C LEU A 86 18.35 -0.66 44.70
N ARG A 87 19.19 -1.04 43.73
CA ARG A 87 19.92 -0.07 42.89
C ARG A 87 18.95 0.83 42.13
N VAL A 88 17.93 0.27 41.49
CA VAL A 88 16.91 1.02 40.74
C VAL A 88 16.17 1.99 41.65
N LYS A 89 15.71 1.54 42.83
CA LYS A 89 15.04 2.42 43.79
C LYS A 89 15.95 3.52 44.33
N LEU A 90 17.21 3.19 44.67
CA LEU A 90 18.16 4.17 45.20
C LEU A 90 18.55 5.20 44.14
N PHE A 91 18.82 4.75 42.92
CA PHE A 91 19.10 5.62 41.79
C PHE A 91 17.92 6.56 41.52
N TRP A 92 16.69 6.04 41.50
CA TRP A 92 15.49 6.84 41.30
C TRP A 92 15.26 7.90 42.40
N LEU A 93 15.62 7.62 43.66
CA LEU A 93 15.52 8.60 44.75
C LEU A 93 16.47 9.79 44.57
N VAL A 94 17.56 9.63 43.80
CA VAL A 94 18.59 10.64 43.58
C VAL A 94 18.48 11.26 42.18
N LYS A 95 17.85 10.56 41.23
CA LYS A 95 17.65 11.03 39.87
C LYS A 95 16.73 12.26 39.86
N LYS A 96 17.21 13.34 39.23
CA LYS A 96 16.38 14.51 38.95
C LYS A 96 15.34 14.14 37.88
N ARG A 97 14.12 14.66 38.02
CA ARG A 97 13.06 14.48 37.00
C ARG A 97 13.41 15.10 35.64
N GLN A 98 14.29 16.11 35.63
CA GLN A 98 14.69 16.88 34.45
C GLN A 98 16.23 17.00 34.37
N TYR A 99 16.78 17.02 33.15
CA TYR A 99 18.22 17.12 32.87
C TYR A 99 18.74 18.57 32.90
N THR A 100 18.60 19.27 34.02
CA THR A 100 19.00 20.69 34.13
C THR A 100 20.52 20.93 34.12
N HIS A 101 21.00 21.77 33.20
CA HIS A 101 22.37 22.31 33.12
C HIS A 101 22.36 23.86 33.19
N GLY A 102 23.31 24.47 33.92
CA GLY A 102 23.43 25.94 33.99
C GLY A 102 22.19 26.69 34.53
N GLN A 103 21.81 27.79 33.88
CA GLN A 103 20.70 28.70 34.27
C GLN A 103 19.28 28.10 34.20
N GLY A 104 19.12 26.79 33.98
CA GLY A 104 17.80 26.12 34.01
C GLY A 104 17.42 25.35 32.74
N ASN A 105 18.24 25.39 31.69
CA ASN A 105 17.96 24.69 30.43
C ASN A 105 18.26 23.18 30.55
N GLN A 106 17.47 22.33 29.90
CA GLN A 106 17.75 20.90 29.83
C GLN A 106 18.85 20.58 28.78
N ASP A 107 19.73 19.60 29.05
CA ASP A 107 20.67 19.06 28.05
C ASP A 107 20.38 17.57 27.81
N THR A 108 19.63 17.29 26.75
CA THR A 108 19.16 15.97 26.30
C THR A 108 20.09 15.32 25.28
N ARG A 109 21.15 16.00 24.84
CA ARG A 109 22.02 15.59 23.70
C ARG A 109 22.72 14.24 23.90
N GLN A 110 22.84 13.78 25.14
CA GLN A 110 23.46 12.49 25.45
C GLN A 110 22.46 11.34 25.48
N VAL A 111 21.16 11.61 25.50
CA VAL A 111 20.11 10.60 25.67
C VAL A 111 20.03 9.66 24.46
N THR A 112 20.24 10.19 23.25
CA THR A 112 20.21 9.41 22.00
C THR A 112 21.36 8.42 21.85
N ARG A 113 22.43 8.57 22.65
CA ARG A 113 23.71 7.84 22.54
C ARG A 113 24.44 8.03 21.20
N LEU A 114 24.00 8.95 20.35
CA LEU A 114 24.74 9.34 19.15
C LEU A 114 26.00 10.11 19.53
N GLU A 115 27.14 9.79 18.92
CA GLU A 115 28.39 10.53 19.07
C GLU A 115 28.58 11.48 17.87
N ARG A 116 28.53 10.93 16.65
CA ARG A 116 28.58 11.66 15.37
C ARG A 116 28.06 10.80 14.20
N ILE A 117 27.50 11.46 13.19
CA ILE A 117 27.16 10.84 11.90
C ILE A 117 28.44 10.77 11.04
N MET A 118 28.76 9.59 10.51
CA MET A 118 29.94 9.31 9.68
C MET A 118 29.52 8.94 8.25
N PRO A 119 30.40 9.06 7.24
CA PRO A 119 30.06 8.74 5.84
C PRO A 119 29.59 7.31 5.57
N HIS A 120 29.93 6.36 6.46
CA HIS A 120 29.66 4.93 6.29
C HIS A 120 28.88 4.32 7.46
N GLY A 121 28.33 5.15 8.37
CA GLY A 121 27.54 4.69 9.51
C GLY A 121 27.40 5.76 10.60
N ILE A 122 26.73 5.44 11.69
CA ILE A 122 26.63 6.32 12.86
C ILE A 122 27.59 5.82 13.95
N GLU A 123 28.41 6.70 14.49
CA GLU A 123 29.18 6.37 15.69
C GLU A 123 28.35 6.63 16.94
N ARG A 124 28.31 5.64 17.83
CA ARG A 124 27.68 5.70 19.14
C ARG A 124 28.70 6.09 20.21
N VAL A 125 28.25 6.67 21.33
CA VAL A 125 29.10 7.13 22.45
C VAL A 125 30.00 6.04 23.07
N ASP A 126 29.72 4.77 22.83
CA ASP A 126 30.56 3.64 23.25
C ASP A 126 31.61 3.21 22.20
N GLY A 127 31.75 3.98 21.11
CA GLY A 127 32.68 3.74 20.00
C GLY A 127 32.20 2.71 18.98
N ALA A 128 30.96 2.23 19.08
CA ALA A 128 30.37 1.32 18.12
C ALA A 128 29.92 2.05 16.84
N TYR A 129 30.12 1.42 15.69
CA TYR A 129 29.67 1.92 14.39
C TYR A 129 28.39 1.18 13.99
N VAL A 130 27.32 1.91 13.76
CA VAL A 130 25.96 1.38 13.52
C VAL A 130 25.55 1.64 12.08
N GLY A 131 24.89 0.67 11.46
CA GLY A 131 24.27 0.81 10.14
C GLY A 131 22.98 -0.02 10.07
N ALA A 132 22.16 0.23 9.06
CA ALA A 132 20.87 -0.41 8.89
C ALA A 132 20.60 -0.83 7.44
N VAL A 133 19.74 -1.83 7.30
CA VAL A 133 19.09 -2.22 6.04
C VAL A 133 17.59 -2.15 6.29
N GLU A 134 16.85 -1.45 5.45
CA GLU A 134 15.39 -1.45 5.48
C GLU A 134 14.87 -2.71 4.79
N VAL A 135 13.83 -3.30 5.35
CA VAL A 135 13.20 -4.52 4.86
C VAL A 135 11.81 -4.19 4.38
N GLU A 136 11.58 -4.34 3.09
CA GLU A 136 10.22 -4.41 2.56
C GLU A 136 9.64 -5.77 2.91
N PRO A 137 8.54 -5.81 3.71
CA PRO A 137 8.02 -7.04 4.29
C PRO A 137 7.28 -7.90 3.26
N ALA A 138 7.10 -9.18 3.60
CA ALA A 138 6.15 -10.03 2.91
C ALA A 138 4.74 -9.71 3.39
N ASN A 139 3.76 -9.71 2.48
CA ASN A 139 2.36 -9.77 2.90
C ASN A 139 2.04 -11.21 3.35
N MET A 140 1.92 -11.39 4.67
CA MET A 140 1.59 -12.67 5.30
C MET A 140 0.12 -12.78 5.71
N SER A 141 -0.69 -11.78 5.39
CA SER A 141 -2.13 -11.80 5.63
C SER A 141 -2.80 -12.97 4.91
N LEU A 142 -3.65 -13.72 5.62
CA LEU A 142 -4.39 -14.88 5.11
C LEU A 142 -3.52 -15.97 4.46
N GLN A 143 -2.24 -16.09 4.84
CA GLN A 143 -1.37 -17.16 4.35
C GLN A 143 -1.48 -18.41 5.22
N ASP A 144 -1.33 -19.58 4.59
CA ASP A 144 -1.36 -20.89 5.26
C ASP A 144 -0.11 -21.17 6.11
N ASP A 145 -0.20 -22.22 6.93
CA ASP A 145 0.90 -22.72 7.77
C ASP A 145 2.16 -23.06 6.95
N GLU A 146 2.04 -23.51 5.70
CA GLU A 146 3.18 -23.87 4.85
C GLU A 146 3.99 -22.64 4.45
N LYS A 147 3.31 -21.55 4.08
CA LYS A 147 3.94 -20.27 3.73
C LYS A 147 4.53 -19.60 4.98
N TRP A 148 3.86 -19.68 6.13
CA TRP A 148 4.43 -19.26 7.40
C TRP A 148 5.70 -20.02 7.75
N ASP A 149 5.73 -21.35 7.59
CA ASP A 149 6.92 -22.17 7.79
C ASP A 149 8.08 -21.75 6.86
N LYS A 150 7.79 -21.40 5.60
CA LYS A 150 8.79 -20.84 4.68
C LYS A 150 9.35 -19.49 5.18
N ALA A 151 8.49 -18.61 5.69
CA ALA A 151 8.90 -17.32 6.26
C ALA A 151 9.79 -17.52 7.50
N VAL A 152 9.37 -18.36 8.45
CA VAL A 152 10.12 -18.73 9.67
C VAL A 152 11.48 -19.32 9.33
N LYS A 153 11.55 -20.27 8.40
CA LYS A 153 12.82 -20.86 7.93
C LYS A 153 13.72 -19.84 7.25
N SER A 154 13.14 -18.81 6.62
CA SER A 154 13.92 -17.77 5.96
C SER A 154 14.59 -16.82 6.97
N LEU A 155 13.88 -16.41 8.02
CA LEU A 155 14.46 -15.61 9.11
C LEU A 155 15.45 -16.43 9.95
N THR A 156 15.18 -17.73 10.15
CA THR A 156 16.13 -18.65 10.78
C THR A 156 17.47 -18.63 10.04
N ARG A 157 17.46 -18.82 8.71
CA ARG A 157 18.68 -18.76 7.88
C ARG A 157 19.37 -17.40 7.93
N LEU A 158 18.60 -16.31 7.93
CA LEU A 158 19.17 -14.96 8.09
C LEU A 158 19.91 -14.86 9.43
N SER A 159 19.27 -15.27 10.53
CA SER A 159 19.86 -15.20 11.87
C SER A 159 21.16 -15.99 11.99
N GLU A 160 21.24 -17.15 11.33
CA GLU A 160 22.45 -17.98 11.29
C GLU A 160 23.56 -17.39 10.43
N SER A 161 23.23 -16.50 9.49
CA SER A 161 24.22 -15.78 8.67
C SER A 161 24.78 -14.53 9.34
N LEU A 162 24.15 -14.05 10.42
CA LEU A 162 24.59 -12.84 11.13
C LEU A 162 25.95 -13.04 11.77
N THR A 163 26.93 -12.24 11.35
CA THR A 163 28.29 -12.27 11.90
C THR A 163 28.43 -11.30 13.07
N GLY A 164 27.68 -11.51 14.15
CA GLY A 164 27.73 -10.68 15.36
C GLY A 164 26.36 -10.25 15.85
N ARG A 165 26.32 -9.26 16.74
CA ARG A 165 25.08 -8.73 17.32
C ARG A 165 24.30 -7.92 16.28
N ALA A 166 23.00 -8.10 16.28
CA ALA A 166 22.06 -7.39 15.42
C ALA A 166 20.78 -7.06 16.18
N LYS A 167 19.93 -6.25 15.58
CA LYS A 167 18.61 -5.91 16.09
C LYS A 167 17.62 -5.82 14.95
N LEU A 168 16.45 -6.44 15.10
CA LEU A 168 15.31 -6.16 14.25
C LEU A 168 14.55 -5.00 14.89
N HIS A 169 14.32 -3.94 14.14
CA HIS A 169 13.64 -2.75 14.61
C HIS A 169 12.39 -2.52 13.76
N VAL A 170 11.25 -2.42 14.42
CA VAL A 170 9.96 -2.04 13.83
C VAL A 170 9.58 -0.70 14.43
N THR A 171 9.18 0.25 13.59
CA THR A 171 8.72 1.57 14.02
C THR A 171 7.38 1.87 13.39
N THR A 172 6.56 2.69 14.06
CA THR A 172 5.39 3.30 13.45
C THR A 172 5.82 4.59 12.77
N ALA A 173 5.49 4.73 11.49
CA ALA A 173 5.60 5.99 10.77
C ALA A 173 4.20 6.46 10.37
N GLU A 174 3.94 7.75 10.58
CA GLU A 174 2.83 8.44 9.93
C GLU A 174 3.08 8.54 8.43
N VAL A 175 2.03 8.32 7.65
CA VAL A 175 2.06 8.50 6.20
C VAL A 175 1.35 9.79 5.83
N ASP A 176 2.10 10.62 5.12
CA ASP A 176 1.61 11.87 4.56
C ASP A 176 0.63 11.58 3.40
N ASN A 177 -0.59 12.05 3.57
CA ASN A 177 -1.67 11.96 2.58
C ASN A 177 -1.81 13.24 1.75
N GLU A 178 -1.02 14.30 2.04
CA GLU A 178 -1.13 15.61 1.43
C GLU A 178 -0.96 15.54 -0.08
N SER A 179 0.05 14.83 -0.57
CA SER A 179 0.28 14.66 -2.02
C SER A 179 -0.91 14.00 -2.74
N HIS A 180 -1.56 13.03 -2.10
CA HIS A 180 -2.71 12.33 -2.67
C HIS A 180 -3.92 13.25 -2.79
N ILE A 181 -4.15 14.09 -1.78
CA ILE A 181 -5.25 15.07 -1.76
C ILE A 181 -4.97 16.25 -2.67
N GLN A 182 -3.72 16.73 -2.71
CA GLN A 182 -3.31 17.81 -3.61
C GLN A 182 -3.59 17.43 -5.07
N THR A 183 -3.40 16.17 -5.44
CA THR A 183 -3.76 15.70 -6.79
C THR A 183 -5.25 15.92 -7.10
N HIS A 184 -6.14 15.72 -6.11
CA HIS A 184 -7.58 15.93 -6.28
C HIS A 184 -7.95 17.42 -6.32
N ILE A 185 -7.21 18.25 -5.58
CA ILE A 185 -7.34 19.71 -5.65
C ILE A 185 -6.96 20.20 -7.05
N ASP A 186 -5.81 19.75 -7.57
CA ASP A 186 -5.31 20.12 -8.90
C ASP A 186 -6.31 19.70 -10.01
N ARG A 187 -6.98 18.55 -9.85
CA ARG A 187 -8.03 18.07 -10.78
C ARG A 187 -9.21 19.03 -10.93
N LEU A 188 -9.48 19.91 -9.97
CA LEU A 188 -10.57 20.90 -10.08
C LEU A 188 -10.32 21.95 -11.17
N GLU A 189 -9.06 22.16 -11.57
CA GLU A 189 -8.67 23.10 -12.63
C GLU A 189 -8.66 22.45 -14.03
N ASP A 190 -8.87 21.13 -14.12
CA ASP A 190 -8.85 20.45 -15.41
C ASP A 190 -10.11 20.78 -16.24
N PRO A 191 -9.98 20.89 -17.58
CA PRO A 191 -11.11 21.25 -18.45
C PRO A 191 -12.32 20.34 -18.34
N ASP A 192 -12.11 19.06 -18.01
CA ASP A 192 -13.18 18.08 -17.86
C ASP A 192 -13.99 18.30 -16.58
N ALA A 193 -13.32 18.60 -15.47
CA ALA A 193 -13.95 19.01 -14.23
C ALA A 193 -14.73 20.32 -14.39
N GLU A 194 -14.16 21.33 -15.08
CA GLU A 194 -14.89 22.58 -15.35
C GLU A 194 -16.13 22.39 -16.23
N SER A 195 -16.03 21.50 -17.23
CA SER A 195 -17.13 21.26 -18.18
C SER A 195 -18.30 20.48 -17.59
N HIS A 196 -18.09 19.77 -16.48
CA HIS A 196 -19.06 18.83 -15.92
C HIS A 196 -19.43 19.16 -14.46
N PRO A 197 -20.53 19.91 -14.23
CA PRO A 197 -20.87 20.44 -12.91
C PRO A 197 -21.06 19.38 -11.82
N ILE A 198 -21.70 18.26 -12.17
CA ILE A 198 -21.95 17.14 -11.26
C ILE A 198 -20.63 16.47 -10.82
N PHE A 199 -19.80 16.02 -11.77
CA PHE A 199 -18.48 15.46 -11.49
C PHE A 199 -17.62 16.41 -10.65
N ARG A 200 -17.66 17.71 -10.96
CA ARG A 200 -16.99 18.74 -10.16
C ARG A 200 -17.52 18.83 -8.73
N GLY A 201 -18.83 18.72 -8.53
CA GLY A 201 -19.44 18.69 -7.20
C GLY A 201 -18.94 17.53 -6.34
N VAL A 202 -18.88 16.32 -6.91
CA VAL A 202 -18.36 15.12 -6.23
C VAL A 202 -16.88 15.28 -5.86
N LEU A 203 -16.08 15.88 -6.77
CA LEU A 203 -14.68 16.17 -6.50
C LEU A 203 -14.51 17.25 -5.41
N LEU A 204 -15.36 18.27 -5.40
CA LEU A 204 -15.36 19.31 -4.36
C LEU A 204 -15.73 18.76 -2.99
N GLU A 205 -16.72 17.88 -2.88
CA GLU A 205 -17.06 17.23 -1.61
C GLU A 205 -15.90 16.41 -1.06
N PHE A 206 -15.19 15.70 -1.94
CA PHE A 206 -13.95 15.03 -1.53
C PHE A 206 -12.91 16.03 -1.00
N VAL A 207 -12.67 17.14 -1.71
CA VAL A 207 -11.69 18.16 -1.29
C VAL A 207 -12.09 18.82 0.03
N ASN A 208 -13.36 19.21 0.19
CA ASN A 208 -13.90 19.85 1.39
C ASN A 208 -13.76 18.96 2.63
N ARG A 209 -13.84 17.64 2.48
CA ARG A 209 -13.64 16.69 3.58
C ARG A 209 -12.23 16.71 4.15
N TYR A 210 -11.24 17.01 3.32
CA TYR A 210 -9.81 16.94 3.66
C TYR A 210 -9.13 18.31 3.66
N THR A 211 -9.90 19.40 3.67
CA THR A 211 -9.36 20.76 3.73
C THR A 211 -10.08 21.59 4.79
N ASP A 212 -9.33 22.46 5.48
CA ASP A 212 -9.90 23.42 6.43
C ASP A 212 -10.56 24.63 5.73
N ASP A 213 -11.22 25.49 6.51
CA ASP A 213 -11.83 26.74 6.01
C ASP A 213 -10.83 27.70 5.32
N SER A 214 -9.52 27.49 5.52
CA SER A 214 -8.42 28.27 4.94
C SER A 214 -7.84 27.61 3.68
N GLY A 215 -8.30 26.42 3.30
CA GLY A 215 -7.82 25.62 2.18
C GLY A 215 -6.55 24.83 2.45
N ASN A 216 -6.12 24.69 3.72
CA ASN A 216 -5.00 23.83 4.09
C ASN A 216 -5.49 22.38 4.18
N VAL A 217 -4.66 21.43 3.77
CA VAL A 217 -4.99 20.01 3.85
C VAL A 217 -5.01 19.56 5.32
N GLU A 218 -6.16 19.09 5.79
CA GLU A 218 -6.33 18.45 7.09
C GLU A 218 -6.59 16.95 6.87
N THR A 219 -5.66 16.11 7.31
CA THR A 219 -5.80 14.67 7.18
C THR A 219 -5.66 13.97 8.51
N GLU A 220 -6.49 12.95 8.73
CA GLU A 220 -6.16 11.91 9.70
C GLU A 220 -4.87 11.21 9.24
N THR A 221 -3.89 11.17 10.14
CA THR A 221 -2.61 10.48 9.90
C THR A 221 -2.82 8.98 9.91
N GLU A 222 -2.54 8.31 8.79
CA GLU A 222 -2.50 6.86 8.76
C GLU A 222 -1.16 6.35 9.31
N LEU A 223 -1.22 5.40 10.23
CA LEU A 223 -0.04 4.78 10.83
C LEU A 223 0.36 3.52 10.07
N GLN A 224 1.64 3.41 9.73
CA GLN A 224 2.22 2.24 9.05
C GLN A 224 3.47 1.74 9.74
N ARG A 225 3.81 0.47 9.51
CA ARG A 225 5.03 -0.15 10.07
C ARG A 225 6.16 -0.08 9.06
N LYS A 226 7.32 0.41 9.51
CA LYS A 226 8.59 0.28 8.80
C LYS A 226 9.51 -0.68 9.54
N TYR A 227 10.31 -1.43 8.78
CA TYR A 227 11.11 -2.54 9.29
C TYR A 227 12.59 -2.36 8.94
N TYR A 228 13.46 -2.51 9.93
CA TYR A 228 14.90 -2.34 9.77
C TYR A 228 15.66 -3.48 10.43
N ILE A 229 16.74 -3.93 9.79
CA ILE A 229 17.76 -4.77 10.41
C ILE A 229 18.98 -3.89 10.69
N ILE A 230 19.26 -3.70 11.98
CA ILE A 230 20.32 -2.82 12.46
C ILE A 230 21.48 -3.68 12.96
N VAL A 231 22.67 -3.41 12.44
CA VAL A 231 23.91 -4.08 12.82
C VAL A 231 24.91 -3.05 13.31
N TRP A 232 25.81 -3.47 14.19
CA TRP A 232 26.87 -2.58 14.67
C TRP A 232 28.18 -3.31 14.87
N VAL A 233 29.29 -2.59 14.76
CA VAL A 233 30.66 -3.07 14.93
C VAL A 233 31.30 -2.36 16.11
N THR A 234 31.88 -3.14 17.01
CA THR A 234 32.62 -2.67 18.19
C THR A 234 34.12 -2.90 18.01
N ASP A 235 34.96 -2.29 18.86
CA ASP A 235 36.41 -2.52 18.80
C ASP A 235 36.81 -3.99 18.99
N GLY A 236 36.00 -4.76 19.73
CA GLY A 236 36.19 -6.20 19.90
C GLY A 236 36.06 -6.98 18.59
N ASP A 237 35.16 -6.55 17.69
CA ASP A 237 34.92 -7.21 16.40
C ASP A 237 36.09 -7.04 15.40
N ILE A 238 36.95 -6.04 15.60
CA ILE A 238 38.14 -5.80 14.78
C ILE A 238 39.33 -6.65 15.26
N HIS A 239 39.40 -7.00 16.55
CA HIS A 239 40.55 -7.74 17.10
C HIS A 239 40.69 -9.15 16.52
N ASP A 240 39.61 -9.78 16.06
CA ASP A 240 39.64 -11.10 15.42
C ASP A 240 40.39 -11.10 14.07
N LEU A 241 40.55 -9.94 13.41
CA LEU A 241 41.33 -9.80 12.18
C LEU A 241 42.85 -9.88 12.41
N GLN A 242 43.34 -9.59 13.62
CA GLN A 242 44.77 -9.62 13.94
C GLN A 242 45.32 -11.05 14.13
N MET A 243 44.47 -12.08 14.23
CA MET A 243 44.88 -13.48 14.41
C MET A 243 44.89 -14.30 13.10
N ALA A 244 44.39 -13.74 11.99
CA ALA A 244 44.40 -14.38 10.67
C ALA A 244 45.56 -13.81 9.81
N ASP A 245 46.80 -14.18 10.18
CA ASP A 245 48.07 -13.63 9.70
C ASP A 245 48.37 -13.74 8.18
N ASP A 246 47.51 -14.35 7.35
CA ASP A 246 47.82 -14.59 5.92
C ASP A 246 47.09 -13.65 4.92
N SER A 247 46.08 -12.88 5.34
CA SER A 247 45.25 -12.06 4.42
C SER A 247 45.78 -10.63 4.22
N ILE A 248 46.50 -10.09 5.20
CA ILE A 248 46.88 -8.66 5.26
C ILE A 248 48.00 -8.33 4.25
N ALA A 249 48.88 -9.29 3.96
CA ALA A 249 50.03 -9.08 3.06
C ALA A 249 49.63 -8.97 1.57
N ASP A 250 48.63 -9.74 1.11
CA ASP A 250 48.12 -9.65 -0.27
C ASP A 250 47.21 -8.42 -0.46
N TYR A 251 46.53 -7.98 0.60
CA TYR A 251 45.61 -6.84 0.57
C TYR A 251 46.32 -5.47 0.47
N LEU A 252 47.51 -5.34 1.08
CA LEU A 252 48.28 -4.08 1.12
C LEU A 252 49.16 -3.84 -0.13
N ALA A 253 49.26 -4.81 -1.04
CA ALA A 253 49.99 -4.67 -2.29
C ALA A 253 49.30 -3.71 -3.29
N GLY A 254 48.04 -3.33 -3.06
CA GLY A 254 47.24 -2.44 -3.92
C GLY A 254 47.43 -0.93 -3.69
N ILE A 255 48.10 -0.49 -2.62
CA ILE A 255 48.17 0.94 -2.23
C ILE A 255 49.62 1.47 -2.34
N PRO A 256 49.94 2.39 -3.27
CA PRO A 256 51.32 2.76 -3.62
C PRO A 256 52.15 3.44 -2.51
N VAL A 257 51.52 3.94 -1.45
CA VAL A 257 52.18 4.80 -0.46
C VAL A 257 52.53 4.07 0.84
N LEU A 258 51.88 2.94 1.13
CA LEU A 258 52.02 2.24 2.42
C LEU A 258 53.10 1.14 2.42
N GLY A 259 53.57 0.67 1.26
CA GLY A 259 54.56 -0.41 1.16
C GLY A 259 55.99 -0.11 1.66
N ARG A 260 56.29 1.10 2.15
CA ARG A 260 57.66 1.50 2.57
C ARG A 260 57.88 1.67 4.07
N LEU A 261 56.85 1.52 4.90
CA LEU A 261 56.94 1.74 6.34
C LEU A 261 56.89 0.46 7.20
N PHE A 262 56.49 -0.69 6.65
CA PHE A 262 56.16 -1.89 7.43
C PHE A 262 57.33 -2.80 7.86
N GLY A 263 58.57 -2.31 7.81
CA GLY A 263 59.74 -3.09 8.23
C GLY A 263 59.90 -3.27 9.76
N ARG A 264 59.07 -2.61 10.58
CA ARG A 264 59.15 -2.70 12.04
C ARG A 264 57.81 -2.28 12.66
N PHE A 265 56.97 -3.23 13.09
CA PHE A 265 56.24 -3.11 14.35
C PHE A 265 55.78 -4.50 14.78
N ASP A 266 56.22 -4.87 15.97
CA ASP A 266 55.79 -6.02 16.77
C ASP A 266 55.09 -5.40 17.99
N SER A 267 53.87 -5.88 18.28
CA SER A 267 52.94 -5.52 19.37
C SER A 267 52.17 -4.18 19.36
N ASP A 268 50.84 -4.32 19.52
CA ASP A 268 49.87 -3.49 20.24
C ASP A 268 49.80 -1.98 19.92
N THR A 269 48.93 -1.62 18.97
CA THR A 269 47.89 -0.55 19.03
C THR A 269 47.64 0.01 17.62
N LEU A 270 46.49 -0.33 17.02
CA LEU A 270 45.98 0.40 15.86
C LEU A 270 45.86 1.89 16.21
N THR A 271 46.14 2.79 15.27
CA THR A 271 45.81 4.22 15.43
C THR A 271 44.28 4.40 15.42
N ASP A 272 43.77 5.53 15.94
CA ASP A 272 42.32 5.80 15.93
C ASP A 272 41.77 5.82 14.51
N ALA A 273 42.48 6.44 13.56
CA ALA A 273 42.08 6.46 12.15
C ALA A 273 42.02 5.06 11.52
N GLU A 274 42.99 4.18 11.82
CA GLU A 274 42.95 2.79 11.36
C GLU A 274 41.79 2.02 11.99
N ARG A 275 41.52 2.21 13.29
CA ARG A 275 40.35 1.61 13.96
C ARG A 275 39.05 2.00 13.28
N GLU A 276 38.87 3.29 12.96
CA GLU A 276 37.69 3.79 12.27
C GLU A 276 37.53 3.17 10.87
N GLU A 277 38.61 3.09 10.10
CA GLU A 277 38.59 2.49 8.75
C GLU A 277 38.23 0.99 8.80
N PHE A 278 38.82 0.23 9.73
CA PHE A 278 38.47 -1.18 9.92
C PHE A 278 37.03 -1.37 10.38
N LYS A 279 36.53 -0.50 11.27
CA LYS A 279 35.13 -0.53 11.76
C LYS A 279 34.16 -0.27 10.61
N ALA A 280 34.43 0.76 9.80
CA ALA A 280 33.63 1.11 8.63
C ALA A 280 33.59 -0.02 7.59
N LYS A 281 34.75 -0.62 7.28
CA LYS A 281 34.83 -1.75 6.35
C LYS A 281 34.06 -2.98 6.87
N LYS A 282 34.26 -3.33 8.15
CA LYS A 282 33.55 -4.46 8.77
C LYS A 282 32.04 -4.22 8.82
N LEU A 283 31.61 -2.99 9.04
CA LEU A 283 30.20 -2.61 9.01
C LEU A 283 29.63 -2.77 7.61
N HIS A 284 30.34 -2.31 6.58
CA HIS A 284 29.96 -2.50 5.19
C HIS A 284 29.81 -3.98 4.83
N ASP A 285 30.77 -4.84 5.20
CA ASP A 285 30.70 -6.29 4.98
C ASP A 285 29.48 -6.93 5.69
N ARG A 286 29.14 -6.45 6.90
CA ARG A 286 27.94 -6.90 7.65
C ARG A 286 26.66 -6.48 6.93
N LEU A 287 26.57 -5.23 6.49
CA LEU A 287 25.40 -4.71 5.76
C LEU A 287 25.18 -5.45 4.45
N GLU A 288 26.24 -5.71 3.67
CA GLU A 288 26.14 -6.47 2.41
C GLU A 288 25.70 -7.93 2.67
N THR A 289 26.12 -8.51 3.79
CA THR A 289 25.67 -9.85 4.20
C THR A 289 24.19 -9.85 4.57
N VAL A 290 23.73 -8.84 5.31
CA VAL A 290 22.31 -8.67 5.68
C VAL A 290 21.46 -8.42 4.44
N ASP A 291 21.87 -7.51 3.55
CA ASP A 291 21.19 -7.21 2.28
C ASP A 291 20.98 -8.48 1.43
N ARG A 292 22.07 -9.24 1.20
CA ARG A 292 22.00 -10.53 0.51
C ARG A 292 21.11 -11.55 1.23
N ALA A 293 21.08 -11.56 2.57
CA ALA A 293 20.23 -12.47 3.33
C ALA A 293 18.75 -12.09 3.22
N VAL A 294 18.42 -10.80 3.32
CA VAL A 294 17.05 -10.26 3.19
C VAL A 294 16.48 -10.54 1.81
N ASN A 295 17.25 -10.31 0.74
CA ASN A 295 16.83 -10.61 -0.64
C ASN A 295 16.61 -12.11 -0.91
N ASN A 296 17.10 -13.00 -0.04
CA ASN A 296 16.84 -14.44 -0.08
C ASN A 296 15.73 -14.90 0.89
N MET A 297 15.14 -13.97 1.64
CA MET A 297 14.01 -14.27 2.50
C MET A 297 12.73 -14.48 1.70
N TYR A 298 11.73 -15.09 2.34
CA TYR A 298 10.45 -15.33 1.70
C TYR A 298 9.75 -13.99 1.42
N ARG A 299 9.59 -13.63 0.14
CA ARG A 299 8.85 -12.45 -0.34
C ARG A 299 9.23 -11.12 0.34
N CYS A 300 10.49 -10.97 0.77
CA CYS A 300 11.00 -9.70 1.30
C CYS A 300 12.03 -9.11 0.34
N ARG A 301 12.16 -7.78 0.33
CA ARG A 301 13.22 -7.06 -0.39
C ARG A 301 14.00 -6.18 0.57
N SER A 302 15.23 -5.85 0.20
CA SER A 302 16.06 -4.92 0.99
C SER A 302 16.28 -3.62 0.27
N ARG A 303 16.37 -2.55 1.06
CA ARG A 303 16.81 -1.23 0.62
C ARG A 303 17.96 -0.77 1.53
N SER A 304 19.03 -0.28 0.93
CA SER A 304 20.17 0.26 1.68
C SER A 304 19.76 1.56 2.39
N VAL A 305 20.09 1.68 3.67
CA VAL A 305 19.83 2.89 4.46
C VAL A 305 21.13 3.67 4.61
N SER A 306 21.10 4.94 4.19
CA SER A 306 22.21 5.85 4.36
C SER A 306 22.38 6.27 5.84
N PRO A 307 23.57 6.74 6.24
CA PRO A 307 23.77 7.24 7.61
C PRO A 307 22.87 8.42 7.97
N HIS A 308 22.42 9.20 6.98
CA HIS A 308 21.50 10.33 7.17
C HIS A 308 20.08 9.83 7.42
N GLU A 309 19.58 8.90 6.61
CA GLU A 309 18.27 8.27 6.84
C GLU A 309 18.20 7.56 8.19
N LEU A 310 19.28 6.87 8.61
CA LEU A 310 19.34 6.27 9.95
C LEU A 310 19.34 7.31 11.08
N ALA A 311 19.92 8.48 10.83
CA ALA A 311 19.89 9.58 11.77
C ALA A 311 18.49 10.21 11.84
N ASN A 312 17.80 10.36 10.71
CA ASN A 312 16.40 10.81 10.65
C ASN A 312 15.48 9.84 11.37
N LEU A 313 15.59 8.52 11.12
CA LEU A 313 14.87 7.49 11.86
C LEU A 313 15.12 7.57 13.37
N THR A 314 16.34 7.94 13.79
CA THR A 314 16.66 8.13 15.21
C THR A 314 16.03 9.42 15.74
N GLU A 315 15.96 10.47 14.94
CA GLU A 315 15.29 11.72 15.29
C GLU A 315 13.78 11.50 15.43
N ASP A 316 13.12 10.94 14.41
CA ASP A 316 11.68 10.60 14.42
C ASP A 316 11.33 9.78 15.67
N TYR A 317 12.18 8.79 15.97
CA TYR A 317 12.05 8.03 17.21
C TYR A 317 12.05 8.96 18.42
N TRP A 318 13.06 9.81 18.62
CA TRP A 318 13.13 10.66 19.82
C TRP A 318 12.15 11.83 19.84
N ALA A 319 11.71 12.32 18.68
CA ALA A 319 10.71 13.38 18.53
C ALA A 319 9.28 12.86 18.70
N CYS A 320 9.06 11.55 18.52
CA CYS A 320 7.75 10.90 18.56
C CYS A 320 6.78 11.32 17.44
N GLU A 321 7.30 11.84 16.33
CA GLU A 321 6.58 12.25 15.12
C GLU A 321 7.45 11.95 13.89
N THR A 322 6.84 11.71 12.71
CA THR A 322 7.60 11.55 11.46
C THR A 322 7.93 12.92 10.88
N ARG A 323 9.22 13.22 10.61
CA ARG A 323 9.63 14.48 9.95
C ARG A 323 10.04 14.28 8.50
N SER A 324 9.75 15.27 7.67
CA SER A 324 10.08 15.21 6.24
C SER A 324 11.60 15.32 6.02
N GLU A 325 12.13 14.57 5.05
CA GLU A 325 13.59 14.53 4.79
C GLU A 325 14.16 15.91 4.42
N ARG A 326 13.36 16.77 3.77
CA ARG A 326 13.74 18.16 3.44
C ARG A 326 13.97 19.00 4.69
N GLU A 327 13.11 18.89 5.70
CA GLU A 327 13.28 19.62 6.96
C GLU A 327 14.57 19.21 7.66
N TYR A 328 14.92 17.92 7.61
CA TYR A 328 16.18 17.43 8.15
C TYR A 328 17.40 17.95 7.40
N GLU A 329 17.40 17.92 6.06
CA GLU A 329 18.50 18.45 5.25
C GLU A 329 18.69 19.96 5.47
N GLU A 330 17.59 20.72 5.54
CA GLU A 330 17.62 22.14 5.85
C GLU A 330 18.18 22.38 7.27
N ALA A 331 17.69 21.66 8.28
CA ALA A 331 18.18 21.76 9.66
C ALA A 331 19.67 21.38 9.79
N ALA A 332 20.12 20.35 9.07
CA ALA A 332 21.51 19.91 9.04
C ALA A 332 22.42 20.91 8.29
N SER A 333 21.89 21.67 7.33
CA SER A 333 22.62 22.70 6.58
C SER A 333 22.86 23.98 7.39
N VAL A 334 22.04 24.26 8.41
CA VAL A 334 22.17 25.42 9.30
C VAL A 334 23.09 25.09 10.50
N SER A 335 24.31 25.61 10.48
CA SER A 335 25.29 25.48 11.58
C SER A 335 24.90 26.32 12.82
N PRO A 336 25.42 25.98 14.01
CA PRO A 336 24.66 25.21 15.00
C PRO A 336 23.32 25.88 15.36
N VAL A 337 22.23 25.16 15.11
CA VAL A 337 20.91 25.52 15.63
C VAL A 337 20.95 25.41 17.16
N THR A 338 21.00 26.54 17.85
CA THR A 338 20.74 26.57 19.30
C THR A 338 19.32 26.09 19.56
N TYR A 339 19.07 25.46 20.71
CA TYR A 339 17.72 25.05 21.15
C TYR A 339 16.64 26.11 20.89
N SER A 340 16.93 27.39 21.15
CA SER A 340 16.03 28.52 20.92
C SER A 340 15.75 28.82 19.44
N ALA A 341 16.67 28.47 18.53
CA ALA A 341 16.47 28.62 17.10
C ALA A 341 15.58 27.50 16.53
N ARG A 342 15.57 26.31 17.15
CA ARG A 342 14.69 25.19 16.78
C ARG A 342 13.21 25.49 17.06
N GLU A 343 12.92 26.09 18.21
CA GLU A 343 11.57 26.57 18.58
C GLU A 343 11.00 27.60 17.59
N LEU A 344 11.85 28.48 17.06
CA LEU A 344 11.44 29.49 16.07
C LEU A 344 11.14 28.85 14.70
N ILE A 345 11.87 27.80 14.32
CA ILE A 345 11.63 27.05 13.08
C ILE A 345 10.33 26.24 13.18
N LYS A 346 10.05 25.61 14.34
CA LYS A 346 8.82 24.84 14.60
C LYS A 346 7.54 25.66 14.43
N HIS A 347 7.62 26.98 14.60
CA HIS A 347 6.45 27.89 14.52
C HIS A 347 6.34 28.69 13.21
N GLY A 348 7.11 28.38 12.17
CA GLY A 348 6.94 28.99 10.83
C GLY A 348 7.29 30.47 10.72
N GLU A 349 7.84 31.10 11.77
CA GLU A 349 8.31 32.49 11.69
C GLU A 349 9.73 32.52 11.09
N GLY A 350 9.78 32.70 9.78
CA GLY A 350 11.01 32.74 8.99
C GLY A 350 12.08 33.71 9.52
N ALA A 351 13.32 33.42 9.11
CA ALA A 351 14.60 34.02 9.49
C ALA A 351 14.78 35.55 9.26
N ALA A 352 13.71 36.35 9.29
CA ALA A 352 13.72 37.80 9.19
C ALA A 352 13.55 38.53 10.54
N ALA A 353 13.28 37.82 11.65
CA ALA A 353 13.07 38.44 12.96
C ALA A 353 14.35 38.65 13.81
N HIS A 354 15.51 38.18 13.35
CA HIS A 354 16.74 38.22 14.15
C HIS A 354 17.41 39.62 14.18
N ASP A 355 17.01 40.57 13.32
CA ASP A 355 17.56 41.94 13.32
C ASP A 355 16.78 42.92 14.23
N ALA A 356 15.67 42.51 14.85
CA ALA A 356 14.83 43.39 15.67
C ALA A 356 14.97 43.20 17.20
N ALA A 357 15.64 42.13 17.65
CA ALA A 357 15.79 41.82 19.08
C ALA A 357 17.03 42.46 19.75
N GLU A 358 17.96 43.05 18.98
CA GLU A 358 19.10 43.82 19.51
C GLU A 358 18.83 45.34 19.63
N GLY A 359 17.56 45.72 19.78
CA GLY A 359 17.16 47.07 20.14
C GLY A 359 17.43 47.38 21.62
N MET A 360 18.68 47.30 22.07
CA MET A 360 19.07 47.78 23.40
C MET A 360 19.63 49.20 23.29
N GLU A 361 18.79 50.18 23.63
CA GLU A 361 19.21 51.55 23.90
C GLU A 361 20.31 51.56 24.97
N THR A 362 21.47 52.11 24.61
CA THR A 362 22.56 52.36 25.54
C THR A 362 22.18 53.53 26.44
N ASP A 363 21.78 53.26 27.68
CA ASP A 363 22.02 54.18 28.79
C ASP A 363 22.04 53.44 30.14
N ASP A 364 23.22 53.51 30.77
CA ASP A 364 23.47 53.45 32.23
C ASP A 364 23.25 52.10 32.96
N VAL A 365 24.33 51.33 33.20
CA VAL A 365 24.82 50.89 34.53
C VAL A 365 26.24 50.33 34.38
N GLY A 366 27.14 50.75 35.27
CA GLY A 366 28.58 50.53 35.17
C GLY A 366 29.11 49.12 35.42
N GLY A 367 30.12 48.78 34.63
CA GLY A 367 31.41 48.24 35.08
C GLY A 367 31.42 46.86 35.75
N THR A 368 31.69 45.83 34.93
CA THR A 368 32.75 44.83 35.19
C THR A 368 33.23 44.30 33.84
N ASP A 369 34.53 44.42 33.57
CA ASP A 369 35.19 43.87 32.39
C ASP A 369 34.99 42.34 32.33
N TYR A 370 34.19 41.89 31.37
CA TYR A 370 34.24 40.53 30.85
C TYR A 370 34.91 40.60 29.49
N GLU A 371 36.22 40.38 29.45
CA GLU A 371 36.89 39.99 28.20
C GLU A 371 36.33 38.64 27.78
N VAL A 372 35.43 38.64 26.79
CA VAL A 372 35.07 37.43 26.05
C VAL A 372 36.30 37.10 25.19
N ASP A 373 36.96 35.99 25.53
CA ASP A 373 38.07 35.46 24.76
C ASP A 373 37.55 34.98 23.39
N GLU A 374 37.80 35.76 22.32
CA GLU A 374 37.39 35.43 20.94
C GLU A 374 37.93 34.05 20.47
N THR A 375 38.94 33.51 21.15
CA THR A 375 39.45 32.15 20.91
C THR A 375 38.50 31.04 21.36
N ASP A 376 37.56 31.30 22.29
CA ASP A 376 36.64 30.27 22.79
C ASP A 376 35.44 30.06 21.85
N PHE A 377 34.96 31.12 21.19
CA PHE A 377 33.86 31.07 20.23
C PHE A 377 34.23 30.30 18.94
N VAL A 378 35.47 30.48 18.46
CA VAL A 378 36.01 29.74 17.29
C VAL A 378 36.27 28.26 17.63
N SER A 379 36.48 27.92 18.90
CA SER A 379 36.69 26.52 19.32
C SER A 379 35.38 25.71 19.37
N GLN A 380 34.24 26.37 19.62
CA GLN A 380 32.91 25.75 19.63
C GLN A 380 32.37 25.50 18.21
N LEU A 381 32.83 26.26 17.22
CA LEU A 381 32.54 26.08 15.79
C LEU A 381 33.10 24.78 15.17
N HIS A 382 33.91 23.99 15.90
CA HIS A 382 34.69 22.88 15.35
C HIS A 382 34.44 21.50 15.98
N ARG A 383 33.29 21.26 16.63
CA ARG A 383 32.92 19.90 17.10
C ARG A 383 31.71 19.36 16.34
N PRO A 384 31.90 18.75 15.16
CA PRO A 384 30.81 18.16 14.36
C PRO A 384 29.88 17.24 15.17
N GLY A 385 30.43 16.49 16.13
CA GLY A 385 29.63 15.60 16.99
C GLY A 385 28.64 16.32 17.91
N GLU A 386 28.95 17.51 18.43
CA GLU A 386 28.01 18.25 19.29
C GLU A 386 26.82 18.80 18.47
N ASN A 387 27.06 19.20 17.22
CA ASN A 387 26.00 19.65 16.31
C ASN A 387 25.09 18.48 15.91
N HIS A 388 25.68 17.36 15.49
CA HIS A 388 24.90 16.16 15.10
C HIS A 388 24.00 15.65 16.24
N ARG A 389 24.50 15.70 17.49
CA ARG A 389 23.69 15.33 18.66
C ARG A 389 22.55 16.28 18.93
N SER A 390 22.71 17.57 18.62
CA SER A 390 21.68 18.58 18.86
C SER A 390 20.53 18.48 17.86
N LEU A 391 20.80 17.97 16.65
CA LEU A 391 19.78 17.70 15.63
C LEU A 391 18.85 16.55 16.07
N VAL A 392 19.43 15.42 16.46
CA VAL A 392 18.68 14.18 16.73
C VAL A 392 18.07 14.14 18.14
N ALA A 393 18.59 14.92 19.08
CA ALA A 393 18.09 14.90 20.45
C ALA A 393 16.72 15.58 20.57
N PRO A 394 15.84 15.07 21.46
CA PRO A 394 14.59 15.74 21.77
C PRO A 394 14.86 17.04 22.53
N THR A 395 13.90 17.93 22.51
CA THR A 395 13.95 19.26 23.12
C THR A 395 13.97 19.12 24.65
N ASP A 396 12.97 18.46 25.23
CA ASP A 396 12.82 18.26 26.66
C ASP A 396 12.42 16.81 26.98
N ILE A 397 12.89 16.27 28.11
CA ILE A 397 12.36 14.99 28.61
C ILE A 397 12.11 15.11 30.11
N GLU A 398 10.87 14.83 30.51
CA GLU A 398 10.48 14.63 31.90
C GLU A 398 10.37 13.14 32.23
N TRP A 399 11.11 12.71 33.25
CA TRP A 399 11.09 11.32 33.70
C TRP A 399 10.12 11.13 34.88
N ASP A 400 9.11 10.28 34.69
CA ASP A 400 8.33 9.72 35.79
C ASP A 400 8.67 8.23 36.02
N ALA A 401 8.13 7.65 37.09
CA ALA A 401 8.40 6.28 37.46
C ALA A 401 7.86 5.31 36.41
N ASP A 402 6.69 5.54 35.83
CA ASP A 402 6.03 4.58 34.93
C ASP A 402 5.91 5.05 33.48
N HIS A 403 6.29 6.29 33.17
CA HIS A 403 6.29 6.87 31.83
C HIS A 403 7.33 8.00 31.76
N ALA A 404 7.60 8.49 30.55
CA ALA A 404 8.29 9.75 30.32
C ALA A 404 7.38 10.67 29.49
N LEU A 405 7.58 11.98 29.59
CA LEU A 405 6.93 12.98 28.72
C LEU A 405 8.05 13.62 27.89
N ILE A 406 7.95 13.52 26.56
CA ILE A 406 8.92 14.04 25.61
C ILE A 406 8.35 15.34 25.02
N ASP A 407 9.18 16.37 24.94
CA ASP A 407 8.90 17.69 24.34
C ASP A 407 7.60 18.35 24.86
N GLN A 408 7.17 17.97 26.07
CA GLN A 408 5.91 18.39 26.70
C GLN A 408 4.63 18.02 25.93
N GLU A 409 4.75 17.19 24.88
CA GLU A 409 3.67 16.86 23.94
C GLU A 409 3.32 15.37 24.04
N THR A 410 4.31 14.46 24.03
CA THR A 410 4.05 13.03 23.86
C THR A 410 4.44 12.20 25.08
N TYR A 411 3.48 11.43 25.60
CA TYR A 411 3.71 10.47 26.66
C TYR A 411 4.28 9.17 26.10
N THR A 412 5.33 8.65 26.73
CA THR A 412 5.96 7.39 26.33
C THR A 412 6.10 6.40 27.49
N ARG A 413 5.96 5.11 27.18
CA ARG A 413 6.17 4.01 28.13
C ARG A 413 6.90 2.85 27.45
N CYS A 414 7.97 2.37 28.09
CA CYS A 414 8.73 1.23 27.61
C CYS A 414 8.43 -0.06 28.38
N PHE A 415 8.49 -1.16 27.65
CA PHE A 415 8.22 -2.52 28.09
C PHE A 415 9.32 -3.48 27.59
N TRP A 416 9.38 -4.66 28.19
CA TRP A 416 10.09 -5.81 27.64
C TRP A 416 9.26 -7.07 27.82
N ILE A 417 9.48 -8.05 26.94
CA ILE A 417 8.91 -9.39 27.11
C ILE A 417 9.81 -10.17 28.08
N GLU A 418 9.27 -10.49 29.26
CA GLU A 418 9.97 -11.24 30.31
C GLU A 418 9.86 -12.76 30.07
N THR A 419 8.69 -13.24 29.67
CA THR A 419 8.45 -14.67 29.41
C THR A 419 7.86 -14.88 28.03
N TYR A 420 8.35 -15.90 27.34
CA TYR A 420 7.85 -16.36 26.05
C TYR A 420 7.24 -17.75 26.22
N PRO A 421 6.30 -18.18 25.35
CA PRO A 421 5.88 -19.57 25.28
C PRO A 421 7.08 -20.46 24.94
N GLU A 422 7.15 -21.64 25.57
CA GLU A 422 8.24 -22.61 25.33
C GLU A 422 8.30 -23.03 23.84
N HIS A 423 7.13 -23.23 23.23
CA HIS A 423 6.99 -23.52 21.80
C HIS A 423 6.23 -22.37 21.12
N PRO A 424 6.94 -21.36 20.57
CA PRO A 424 6.29 -20.23 19.91
C PRO A 424 5.64 -20.68 18.60
N THR A 425 4.42 -20.21 18.35
CA THR A 425 3.75 -20.39 17.06
C THR A 425 4.37 -19.48 16.00
N SER A 426 4.31 -19.87 14.73
CA SER A 426 4.65 -18.98 13.62
C SER A 426 3.83 -17.69 13.70
N GLY A 427 4.44 -16.54 13.41
CA GLY A 427 3.72 -15.26 13.41
C GLY A 427 3.26 -14.81 14.79
N MET A 428 3.90 -15.24 15.88
CA MET A 428 3.40 -14.97 17.24
C MET A 428 3.27 -13.47 17.61
N LEU A 429 3.92 -12.56 16.86
CA LEU A 429 3.82 -11.11 17.05
C LEU A 429 2.86 -10.43 16.06
N GLU A 430 2.25 -11.18 15.14
CA GLU A 430 1.46 -10.64 14.03
C GLU A 430 0.33 -9.73 14.49
N GLN A 431 -0.44 -10.13 15.52
CA GLN A 431 -1.54 -9.30 16.04
C GLN A 431 -1.07 -7.93 16.54
N LEU A 432 0.10 -7.86 17.17
CA LEU A 432 0.68 -6.58 17.59
C LEU A 432 1.10 -5.74 16.37
N LEU A 433 1.67 -6.38 15.36
CA LEU A 433 2.22 -5.70 14.19
C LEU A 433 1.13 -5.20 13.24
N LEU A 434 -0.01 -5.90 13.16
CA LEU A 434 -1.19 -5.49 12.40
C LEU A 434 -2.03 -4.42 13.11
N ASP A 435 -1.91 -4.26 14.42
CA ASP A 435 -2.68 -3.24 15.17
C ASP A 435 -2.08 -1.85 14.93
N THR A 436 -2.63 -1.12 13.95
CA THR A 436 -2.20 0.24 13.55
C THR A 436 -2.65 1.33 14.51
N ASP A 437 -3.67 1.09 15.35
CA ASP A 437 -4.10 2.02 16.40
C ASP A 437 -3.04 2.22 17.50
N LEU A 438 -2.08 1.30 17.59
CA LEU A 438 -0.98 1.36 18.54
C LEU A 438 0.27 1.98 17.92
N ALA A 439 0.59 3.22 18.30
CA ALA A 439 1.89 3.81 18.03
C ALA A 439 2.98 3.12 18.87
N VAL A 440 3.65 2.12 18.29
CA VAL A 440 4.63 1.28 18.99
C VAL A 440 5.89 1.05 18.17
N ASP A 441 7.02 1.09 18.86
CA ASP A 441 8.31 0.65 18.32
C ASP A 441 8.70 -0.67 18.98
N VAL A 442 9.10 -1.65 18.18
CA VAL A 442 9.55 -2.95 18.66
C VAL A 442 11.01 -3.16 18.28
N SER A 443 11.84 -3.43 19.27
CA SER A 443 13.26 -3.71 19.10
C SER A 443 13.58 -5.11 19.61
N ILE A 444 13.86 -6.03 18.68
CA ILE A 444 14.26 -7.41 18.96
C ILE A 444 15.78 -7.50 18.88
N HIS A 445 16.45 -7.51 20.02
CA HIS A 445 17.91 -7.64 20.08
C HIS A 445 18.31 -9.10 19.91
N ILE A 446 19.26 -9.38 19.03
CA ILE A 446 19.75 -10.72 18.70
C ILE A 446 21.25 -10.79 18.98
N ASP A 447 21.65 -11.69 19.86
CA ASP A 447 23.03 -11.94 20.23
C ASP A 447 23.37 -13.44 20.04
N PRO A 448 24.10 -13.80 18.96
CA PRO A 448 24.40 -15.20 18.66
C PRO A 448 25.38 -15.80 19.68
N TYR A 449 25.18 -17.08 20.03
CA TYR A 449 26.14 -17.82 20.85
C TYR A 449 27.29 -18.38 20.01
N ASP A 450 28.52 -18.26 20.50
CA ASP A 450 29.63 -19.08 20.02
C ASP A 450 29.34 -20.58 20.25
N SER A 451 29.82 -21.45 19.37
CA SER A 451 29.50 -22.90 19.41
C SER A 451 29.80 -23.56 20.76
N ASP A 452 30.93 -23.22 21.40
CA ASP A 452 31.31 -23.76 22.71
C ASP A 452 30.43 -23.24 23.85
N ALA A 453 30.01 -21.97 23.77
CA ALA A 453 29.09 -21.36 24.72
C ALA A 453 27.70 -21.99 24.59
N ALA A 454 27.21 -22.17 23.36
CA ALA A 454 25.93 -22.80 23.07
C ALA A 454 25.85 -24.24 23.65
N VAL A 455 26.90 -25.06 23.46
CA VAL A 455 26.96 -26.42 24.02
C VAL A 455 26.95 -26.41 25.55
N SER A 456 27.59 -25.41 26.16
CA SER A 456 27.65 -25.25 27.62
C SER A 456 26.29 -24.87 28.20
N VAL A 457 25.60 -23.92 27.56
CA VAL A 457 24.23 -23.52 27.91
C VAL A 457 23.28 -24.72 27.86
N MET A 458 23.31 -25.49 26.77
CA MET A 458 22.49 -26.71 26.66
C MET A 458 22.80 -27.76 27.73
N LYS A 459 24.08 -27.88 28.13
CA LYS A 459 24.49 -28.81 29.19
C LYS A 459 23.93 -28.38 30.55
N GLU A 460 23.93 -27.08 30.83
CA GLU A 460 23.33 -26.51 32.03
C GLU A 460 21.83 -26.74 32.05
N TRP A 461 21.12 -26.45 30.94
CA TRP A 461 19.69 -26.72 30.81
C TRP A 461 19.32 -28.19 31.06
N ILE A 462 20.02 -29.14 30.42
CA ILE A 462 19.82 -30.58 30.66
C ILE A 462 20.02 -30.95 32.15
N SER A 463 20.96 -30.27 32.82
CA SER A 463 21.23 -30.53 34.24
C SER A 463 20.10 -30.00 35.13
N SER A 464 19.56 -28.83 34.82
CA SER A 464 18.40 -28.23 35.51
C SER A 464 17.15 -29.10 35.36
N LEU A 465 16.84 -29.56 34.14
CA LEU A 465 15.70 -30.45 33.90
C LEU A 465 15.82 -31.76 34.70
N LYS A 466 17.01 -32.36 34.78
CA LYS A 466 17.24 -33.57 35.60
C LYS A 466 17.07 -33.34 37.10
N MET A 467 17.37 -32.13 37.60
CA MET A 467 17.10 -31.79 38.99
C MET A 467 15.59 -31.70 39.24
N LEU A 468 14.86 -30.99 38.37
CA LEU A 468 13.40 -30.91 38.43
C LEU A 468 12.73 -32.29 38.37
N GLN A 469 13.23 -33.18 37.51
CA GLN A 469 12.73 -34.56 37.41
C GLN A 469 12.79 -35.31 38.75
N ASN A 470 13.85 -35.07 39.54
CA ASN A 470 14.06 -35.75 40.82
C ASN A 470 13.17 -35.19 41.95
N ASP A 471 12.61 -33.99 41.75
CA ASP A 471 11.81 -33.27 42.75
C ASP A 471 10.28 -33.39 42.51
N LYS A 472 9.85 -33.94 41.37
CA LYS A 472 8.42 -34.09 40.97
C LYS A 472 7.88 -35.53 41.10
N GLY A 473 6.56 -35.71 40.96
CA GLY A 473 5.89 -37.02 41.05
C GLY A 473 6.10 -37.93 39.82
N GLU A 474 5.73 -39.22 39.91
CA GLU A 474 6.02 -40.22 38.86
C GLU A 474 5.51 -39.85 37.45
N LEU A 475 4.33 -39.23 37.32
CA LEU A 475 3.78 -38.81 36.01
C LEU A 475 4.49 -37.58 35.44
N GLU A 476 4.75 -36.57 36.28
CA GLU A 476 5.48 -35.35 35.86
C GLU A 476 6.96 -35.65 35.56
N ALA A 477 7.51 -36.72 36.13
CA ALA A 477 8.88 -37.16 35.85
C ALA A 477 9.03 -37.80 34.45
N GLU A 478 7.95 -38.35 33.87
CA GLU A 478 7.93 -38.88 32.50
C GLU A 478 7.97 -37.75 31.47
N ASP A 479 7.15 -36.71 31.66
CA ASP A 479 7.14 -35.51 30.78
C ASP A 479 8.51 -34.82 30.79
N ILE A 480 9.11 -34.62 31.97
CA ILE A 480 10.47 -34.05 32.09
C ILE A 480 11.52 -34.97 31.45
N GLU A 481 11.33 -36.29 31.43
CA GLU A 481 12.26 -37.18 30.73
C GLU A 481 12.27 -36.93 29.23
N GLN A 482 11.09 -36.65 28.65
CA GLN A 482 10.96 -36.30 27.24
C GLN A 482 11.67 -34.98 26.93
N GLU A 483 11.46 -33.93 27.74
CA GLU A 483 12.17 -32.65 27.63
C GLU A 483 13.69 -32.83 27.73
N VAL A 484 14.16 -33.67 28.67
CA VAL A 484 15.59 -34.00 28.81
C VAL A 484 16.14 -34.68 27.55
N ASN A 485 15.35 -35.53 26.89
CA ASN A 485 15.78 -36.20 25.65
C ASN A 485 15.78 -35.24 24.46
N GLN A 486 14.79 -34.35 24.35
CA GLN A 486 14.74 -33.28 23.36
C GLN A 486 15.92 -32.30 23.52
N ALA A 487 16.23 -31.85 24.74
CA ALA A 487 17.38 -30.98 25.01
C ALA A 487 18.72 -31.66 24.66
N LYS A 488 18.85 -32.98 24.88
CA LYS A 488 20.03 -33.75 24.40
C LYS A 488 20.12 -33.79 22.87
N TYR A 489 18.98 -33.91 22.19
CA TYR A 489 18.91 -33.89 20.73
C TYR A 489 19.34 -32.53 20.17
N ILE A 490 18.78 -31.42 20.67
CA ILE A 490 19.19 -30.06 20.28
C ILE A 490 20.68 -29.84 20.55
N ARG A 491 21.18 -30.26 21.72
CA ARG A 491 22.62 -30.17 22.03
C ARG A 491 23.49 -30.92 21.01
N GLN A 492 23.02 -32.05 20.50
CA GLN A 492 23.72 -32.80 19.46
C GLN A 492 23.69 -32.09 18.10
N MET A 493 22.58 -31.43 17.76
CA MET A 493 22.44 -30.59 16.55
C MET A 493 23.38 -29.38 16.62
N VAL A 494 23.40 -28.67 17.75
CA VAL A 494 24.33 -27.56 18.02
C VAL A 494 25.79 -28.02 17.89
N ARG A 495 26.17 -29.15 18.50
CA ARG A 495 27.54 -29.69 18.41
C ARG A 495 27.95 -30.07 16.97
N ARG A 496 26.97 -30.37 16.10
CA ARG A 496 27.20 -30.70 14.69
C ARG A 496 27.10 -29.47 13.78
N ASN A 497 26.85 -28.28 14.34
CA ASN A 497 26.57 -27.05 13.60
C ASN A 497 25.37 -27.18 12.64
N HIS A 498 24.35 -27.94 13.04
CA HIS A 498 23.07 -28.02 12.30
C HIS A 498 22.02 -27.01 12.80
N THR A 499 22.23 -26.41 13.97
CA THR A 499 21.33 -25.42 14.57
C THR A 499 22.16 -24.47 15.42
N SER A 500 21.86 -23.17 15.34
CA SER A 500 22.46 -22.14 16.19
C SER A 500 21.56 -21.78 17.39
N LEU A 501 22.18 -21.27 18.45
CA LEU A 501 21.46 -20.70 19.60
C LEU A 501 21.68 -19.19 19.64
N PHE A 502 20.67 -18.47 20.12
CA PHE A 502 20.69 -17.01 20.22
C PHE A 502 20.18 -16.57 21.60
N ARG A 503 20.71 -15.45 22.10
CA ARG A 503 20.06 -14.67 23.15
C ARG A 503 19.22 -13.60 22.49
N VAL A 504 17.93 -13.58 22.79
CA VAL A 504 16.97 -12.70 22.12
C VAL A 504 16.07 -12.04 23.15
N GLY A 505 15.81 -10.75 22.99
CA GLY A 505 14.84 -10.04 23.81
C GLY A 505 14.12 -8.98 23.00
N ALA A 506 12.80 -8.94 23.14
CA ALA A 506 11.94 -7.94 22.53
C ALA A 506 11.61 -6.83 23.54
N PHE A 507 11.86 -5.60 23.12
CA PHE A 507 11.62 -4.39 23.87
C PHE A 507 10.66 -3.51 23.09
N ILE A 508 9.69 -2.92 23.76
CA ILE A 508 8.60 -2.21 23.12
C ILE A 508 8.51 -0.81 23.71
N ARG A 509 8.39 0.21 22.87
CA ARG A 509 7.97 1.56 23.26
C ARG A 509 6.54 1.75 22.78
N LEU A 510 5.72 2.37 23.62
CA LEU A 510 4.38 2.86 23.30
C LEU A 510 4.36 4.38 23.47
N THR A 511 3.76 5.09 22.53
CA THR A 511 3.56 6.55 22.57
C THR A 511 2.07 6.89 22.54
N ALA A 512 1.68 7.97 23.21
CA ALA A 512 0.32 8.51 23.20
C ALA A 512 0.33 10.02 23.51
N GLU A 513 -0.67 10.74 23.02
CA GLU A 513 -0.82 12.19 23.25
C GLU A 513 -1.22 12.52 24.70
N THR A 514 -1.99 11.65 25.35
CA THR A 514 -2.47 11.89 26.72
C THR A 514 -2.11 10.75 27.66
N GLU A 515 -1.99 11.06 28.96
CA GLU A 515 -1.76 10.03 30.00
C GLU A 515 -2.91 9.01 30.04
N GLU A 516 -4.15 9.43 29.74
CA GLU A 516 -5.30 8.54 29.70
C GLU A 516 -5.22 7.55 28.54
N ASP A 517 -4.85 8.02 27.35
CA ASP A 517 -4.71 7.18 26.17
C ASP A 517 -3.51 6.25 26.31
N LEU A 518 -2.40 6.74 26.86
CA LEU A 518 -1.26 5.88 27.24
C LEU A 518 -1.71 4.73 28.14
N ARG A 519 -2.62 5.00 29.10
CA ARG A 519 -3.16 3.96 29.99
C ARG A 519 -4.07 2.97 29.25
N LYS A 520 -4.96 3.45 28.35
CA LYS A 520 -5.84 2.58 27.54
C LYS A 520 -5.03 1.69 26.60
N GLN A 521 -4.14 2.30 25.81
CA GLN A 521 -3.28 1.61 24.86
C GLN A 521 -2.31 0.65 25.56
N THR A 522 -1.82 0.98 26.76
CA THR A 522 -1.02 0.03 27.56
C THR A 522 -1.80 -1.25 27.89
N ASN A 523 -3.08 -1.13 28.25
CA ASN A 523 -3.90 -2.32 28.54
C ASN A 523 -4.17 -3.14 27.28
N ARG A 524 -4.37 -2.47 26.13
CA ARG A 524 -4.50 -3.13 24.81
C ARG A 524 -3.22 -3.89 24.46
N LEU A 525 -2.06 -3.24 24.53
CA LEU A 525 -0.75 -3.87 24.30
C LEU A 525 -0.50 -5.08 25.21
N GLU A 526 -0.75 -4.94 26.51
CA GLU A 526 -0.61 -6.04 27.48
C GLU A 526 -1.58 -7.20 27.19
N THR A 527 -2.75 -6.92 26.63
CA THR A 527 -3.76 -7.94 26.26
C THR A 527 -3.35 -8.67 25.00
N LEU A 528 -2.98 -7.95 23.93
CA LEU A 528 -2.50 -8.54 22.67
C LEU A 528 -1.32 -9.50 22.89
N LEU A 529 -0.36 -9.09 23.71
CA LEU A 529 0.82 -9.92 23.97
C LEU A 529 0.55 -11.07 24.91
N ARG A 530 -0.39 -10.95 25.86
CA ARG A 530 -0.69 -12.02 26.83
C ARG A 530 -1.58 -13.09 26.24
N ASP A 531 -2.51 -12.71 25.38
CA ASP A 531 -3.50 -13.62 24.83
C ASP A 531 -2.91 -14.41 23.63
N SER A 532 -3.64 -15.41 23.14
CA SER A 532 -3.21 -16.24 22.01
C SER A 532 -3.23 -15.41 20.71
N PRO A 533 -2.21 -15.53 19.82
CA PRO A 533 -1.16 -16.55 19.79
C PRO A 533 0.14 -16.21 20.55
N SER A 534 0.35 -14.94 20.93
CA SER A 534 1.61 -14.50 21.55
C SER A 534 1.95 -15.21 22.86
N ASN A 535 0.99 -15.33 23.78
CA ASN A 535 1.18 -15.95 25.10
C ASN A 535 2.43 -15.45 25.88
N CYS A 536 2.78 -14.18 25.70
CA CYS A 536 3.95 -13.53 26.26
C CYS A 536 3.64 -12.85 27.60
N GLY A 537 4.59 -12.91 28.54
CA GLY A 537 4.54 -12.13 29.78
C GLY A 537 5.29 -10.82 29.62
N VAL A 538 4.55 -9.71 29.64
CA VAL A 538 5.11 -8.36 29.44
C VAL A 538 5.35 -7.66 30.78
N LYS A 539 6.43 -6.88 30.87
CA LYS A 539 6.75 -6.03 32.03
C LYS A 539 7.10 -4.61 31.61
N ARG A 540 6.72 -3.65 32.45
CA ARG A 540 7.01 -2.21 32.29
C ARG A 540 8.38 -1.87 32.87
N THR A 541 9.10 -0.97 32.22
CA THR A 541 10.41 -0.45 32.67
C THR A 541 10.30 0.58 33.81
N THR A 542 9.49 0.27 34.83
CA THR A 542 9.26 1.14 35.99
C THR A 542 10.57 1.60 36.63
N ARG A 543 10.76 2.92 36.74
CA ARG A 543 11.93 3.67 37.21
C ARG A 543 13.20 3.49 36.36
N ARG A 544 13.04 2.95 35.14
CA ARG A 544 14.11 2.70 34.16
C ARG A 544 13.68 3.11 32.74
N GLN A 545 12.73 4.03 32.61
CA GLN A 545 12.21 4.49 31.31
C GLN A 545 13.34 4.98 30.38
N GLU A 546 14.35 5.67 30.91
CA GLU A 546 15.52 6.08 30.12
C GLU A 546 16.26 4.89 29.49
N ALA A 547 16.61 3.88 30.29
CA ALA A 547 17.26 2.68 29.77
C ALA A 547 16.35 1.91 28.81
N GLY A 548 15.03 1.96 29.03
CA GLY A 548 14.01 1.42 28.14
C GLY A 548 14.01 2.10 26.76
N LEU A 549 13.89 3.42 26.73
CA LEU A 549 13.90 4.22 25.50
C LEU A 549 15.20 4.04 24.73
N VAL A 550 16.35 4.07 25.41
CA VAL A 550 17.63 3.81 24.74
C VAL A 550 17.68 2.37 24.19
N THR A 551 17.15 1.37 24.91
CA THR A 551 17.15 -0.01 24.43
C THR A 551 16.27 -0.19 23.19
N VAL A 552 15.15 0.54 23.09
CA VAL A 552 14.23 0.45 21.95
C VAL A 552 14.70 1.32 20.78
N SER A 553 15.40 2.43 21.02
CA SER A 553 15.88 3.36 20.00
C SER A 553 16.66 2.66 18.86
N PRO A 554 16.53 3.11 17.60
CA PRO A 554 17.19 2.49 16.43
C PRO A 554 18.68 2.22 16.62
N ILE A 555 19.46 3.19 17.11
CA ILE A 555 20.92 3.03 17.29
C ILE A 555 21.33 2.51 18.69
N GLY A 556 20.37 2.44 19.61
CA GLY A 556 20.64 2.15 21.01
C GLY A 556 20.96 0.68 21.30
N ALA A 557 21.84 0.48 22.29
CA ALA A 557 22.18 -0.83 22.85
C ALA A 557 21.21 -1.24 23.96
N ASN A 558 21.18 -2.53 24.29
CA ASN A 558 20.45 -3.01 25.46
C ASN A 558 21.06 -2.50 26.79
N GLU A 559 20.50 -1.42 27.32
CA GLU A 559 20.84 -0.84 28.64
C GLU A 559 19.98 -1.43 29.78
N LEU A 560 18.93 -2.18 29.45
CA LEU A 560 18.12 -2.90 30.44
C LEU A 560 18.86 -4.12 31.03
N GLY A 561 19.81 -4.68 30.28
CA GLY A 561 20.74 -5.70 30.71
C GLY A 561 20.57 -7.02 29.96
N GLN A 562 21.64 -7.81 29.88
CA GLN A 562 21.64 -9.11 29.21
C GLN A 562 20.71 -10.15 29.88
N ASN A 563 20.33 -9.93 31.15
CA ASN A 563 19.37 -10.76 31.86
C ASN A 563 17.92 -10.57 31.41
N ARG A 564 17.69 -9.71 30.41
CA ARG A 564 16.39 -9.53 29.73
C ARG A 564 16.34 -10.20 28.36
N LEU A 565 17.35 -11.01 28.04
CA LEU A 565 17.39 -11.81 26.83
C LEU A 565 17.15 -13.28 27.21
N SER A 566 16.31 -13.97 26.44
CA SER A 566 16.03 -15.39 26.55
C SER A 566 16.87 -16.19 25.57
N SER A 567 17.30 -17.37 25.98
CA SER A 567 17.98 -18.31 25.06
C SER A 567 16.97 -19.07 24.22
N MET A 568 17.16 -19.07 22.90
CA MET A 568 16.29 -19.73 21.96
C MET A 568 17.05 -20.35 20.79
N THR A 569 16.45 -21.34 20.14
CA THR A 569 16.96 -21.89 18.88
C THR A 569 16.71 -20.94 17.71
N GLY A 570 17.43 -21.12 16.61
CA GLY A 570 17.20 -20.33 15.38
C GLY A 570 15.77 -20.42 14.87
N GLU A 571 15.14 -21.60 14.95
CA GLU A 571 13.74 -21.81 14.55
C GLU A 571 12.77 -21.00 15.42
N ALA A 572 12.99 -20.97 16.74
CA ALA A 572 12.18 -20.18 17.67
C ALA A 572 12.34 -18.67 17.47
N LEU A 573 13.56 -18.20 17.13
CA LEU A 573 13.76 -16.83 16.67
C LEU A 573 13.01 -16.57 15.35
N GLY A 574 13.02 -17.55 14.44
CA GLY A 574 12.24 -17.50 13.20
C GLY A 574 10.74 -17.29 13.44
N SER A 575 10.16 -17.92 14.45
CA SER A 575 8.73 -17.80 14.81
C SER A 575 8.31 -16.39 15.23
N LEU A 576 9.25 -15.53 15.65
CA LEU A 576 9.01 -14.11 15.94
C LEU A 576 8.80 -13.24 14.69
N PHE A 577 8.97 -13.81 13.47
CA PHE A 577 8.98 -13.14 12.17
C PHE A 577 8.22 -11.80 12.14
N PRO A 578 8.92 -10.64 12.16
CA PRO A 578 8.25 -9.36 12.26
C PRO A 578 7.82 -8.78 10.90
N PHE A 579 8.29 -9.33 9.78
CA PHE A 579 8.12 -8.75 8.44
C PHE A 579 6.83 -9.21 7.76
N SER A 580 5.70 -9.16 8.48
CA SER A 580 4.43 -9.80 8.09
C SER A 580 3.38 -8.87 7.46
N SER A 581 3.51 -7.54 7.67
CA SER A 581 2.47 -6.58 7.30
C SER A 581 2.98 -5.63 6.23
N ASN A 582 2.41 -5.72 5.02
CA ASN A 582 2.71 -4.82 3.92
C ASN A 582 1.55 -3.84 3.70
N TYR A 583 1.87 -2.58 3.43
CA TYR A 583 0.90 -1.51 3.16
C TYR A 583 1.00 -1.16 1.68
N LEU A 584 0.10 -1.71 0.85
CA LEU A 584 0.11 -1.41 -0.58
C LEU A 584 -0.46 -0.01 -0.82
N ARG A 585 0.44 0.95 -0.99
CA ARG A 585 0.12 2.32 -1.37
C ARG A 585 1.03 2.78 -2.50
N MET A 586 0.45 2.90 -3.69
CA MET A 586 1.10 3.44 -4.88
C MET A 586 0.82 4.95 -4.96
N ASP A 587 1.81 5.76 -5.32
CA ASP A 587 1.73 7.23 -5.28
C ASP A 587 0.55 7.79 -6.10
N ASP A 588 0.40 7.30 -7.34
CA ASP A 588 -0.70 7.65 -8.25
C ASP A 588 -1.90 6.70 -8.15
N GLY A 589 -1.96 5.91 -7.08
CA GLY A 589 -3.00 4.91 -6.89
C GLY A 589 -4.36 5.49 -6.53
N ILE A 590 -5.41 4.73 -6.87
CA ILE A 590 -6.77 4.95 -6.38
C ILE A 590 -7.05 4.04 -5.18
N GLU A 591 -7.92 4.50 -4.30
CA GLU A 591 -8.34 3.70 -3.15
C GLU A 591 -9.25 2.55 -3.58
N TYR A 592 -8.78 1.31 -3.40
CA TYR A 592 -9.60 0.11 -3.59
C TYR A 592 -10.51 -0.15 -2.39
N GLY A 593 -10.06 0.25 -1.20
CA GLY A 593 -10.74 0.11 0.08
C GLY A 593 -9.72 0.03 1.22
N LEU A 594 -10.20 -0.31 2.41
CA LEU A 594 -9.37 -0.47 3.61
C LEU A 594 -8.91 -1.90 3.78
N HIS A 595 -7.68 -2.10 4.23
CA HIS A 595 -7.15 -3.42 4.50
C HIS A 595 -7.85 -4.07 5.71
N GLY A 596 -8.46 -5.24 5.53
CA GLY A 596 -9.41 -5.86 6.47
C GLY A 596 -8.86 -6.34 7.83
N HIS A 597 -7.59 -6.03 8.15
CA HIS A 597 -6.97 -6.38 9.43
C HIS A 597 -6.33 -5.20 10.17
N ASN A 598 -5.95 -4.14 9.46
CA ASN A 598 -5.20 -3.01 10.01
C ASN A 598 -5.80 -1.66 9.55
N ASP A 599 -6.94 -1.69 8.87
CA ASP A 599 -7.73 -0.55 8.40
C ASP A 599 -6.97 0.51 7.58
N SER A 600 -5.74 0.22 7.11
CA SER A 600 -4.98 1.14 6.27
C SER A 600 -5.55 1.19 4.85
N SER A 601 -5.51 2.37 4.22
CA SER A 601 -5.96 2.52 2.83
C SER A 601 -5.09 1.74 1.85
N LEU A 602 -5.72 0.97 0.97
CA LEU A 602 -5.06 0.25 -0.11
C LEU A 602 -5.13 1.09 -1.39
N LEU A 603 -4.01 1.73 -1.75
CA LEU A 603 -3.92 2.57 -2.95
C LEU A 603 -3.20 1.81 -4.06
N ILE A 604 -3.89 1.57 -5.17
CA ILE A 604 -3.35 0.81 -6.31
C ILE A 604 -3.46 1.67 -7.56
N ASP A 605 -2.36 1.85 -8.31
CA ASP A 605 -2.39 2.36 -9.68
C ASP A 605 -2.31 1.19 -10.67
N PRO A 606 -3.43 0.80 -11.29
CA PRO A 606 -3.45 -0.27 -12.28
C PRO A 606 -2.57 0.03 -13.51
N TRP A 607 -2.26 1.30 -13.77
CA TRP A 607 -1.47 1.71 -14.92
C TRP A 607 0.05 1.61 -14.71
N ASP A 608 0.51 1.45 -13.47
CA ASP A 608 1.95 1.38 -13.11
C ASP A 608 2.44 -0.06 -12.85
N LEU A 609 1.57 -1.07 -13.00
CA LEU A 609 1.93 -2.47 -12.85
C LEU A 609 2.74 -2.99 -14.05
N GLU A 610 3.84 -3.72 -13.80
CA GLU A 610 4.67 -4.35 -14.82
C GLU A 610 4.01 -5.55 -15.50
N THR A 611 2.94 -6.11 -14.93
CA THR A 611 2.27 -7.33 -15.36
C THR A 611 1.02 -7.10 -16.22
N GLY A 612 0.51 -5.86 -16.33
CA GLY A 612 -0.66 -5.51 -17.15
C GLY A 612 -1.43 -4.37 -16.50
N HIS A 613 -2.63 -4.07 -17.01
CA HIS A 613 -3.52 -3.06 -16.41
C HIS A 613 -4.91 -3.60 -16.06
N SER A 614 -5.28 -4.74 -16.65
CA SER A 614 -6.63 -5.30 -16.57
C SER A 614 -6.96 -5.92 -15.22
N GLU A 615 -8.25 -5.92 -14.91
CA GLU A 615 -8.81 -6.35 -13.65
C GLU A 615 -9.92 -7.37 -13.89
N LEU A 616 -9.90 -8.42 -13.07
CA LEU A 616 -10.96 -9.42 -13.01
C LEU A 616 -11.69 -9.32 -11.68
N VAL A 617 -13.02 -9.19 -11.70
CA VAL A 617 -13.87 -9.10 -10.52
C VAL A 617 -14.84 -10.29 -10.50
N THR A 618 -14.85 -11.09 -9.42
CA THR A 618 -15.72 -12.27 -9.29
C THR A 618 -16.51 -12.23 -7.99
N GLY A 619 -17.62 -12.97 -7.91
CA GLY A 619 -18.43 -13.12 -6.69
C GLY A 619 -19.94 -13.19 -6.97
N MET A 620 -20.72 -13.67 -6.00
CA MET A 620 -22.15 -13.91 -6.21
C MET A 620 -22.95 -12.61 -6.50
N PRO A 621 -24.14 -12.69 -7.12
CA PRO A 621 -25.09 -11.57 -7.16
C PRO A 621 -25.36 -11.01 -5.76
N GLY A 622 -25.33 -9.67 -5.61
CA GLY A 622 -25.41 -9.00 -4.30
C GLY A 622 -24.12 -9.06 -3.46
N GLY A 623 -23.03 -9.64 -3.98
CA GLY A 623 -21.72 -9.69 -3.29
C GLY A 623 -20.99 -8.35 -3.20
N GLY A 624 -21.51 -7.29 -3.83
CA GLY A 624 -20.90 -5.96 -3.87
C GLY A 624 -19.98 -5.69 -5.06
N LYS A 625 -19.98 -6.56 -6.09
CA LYS A 625 -19.11 -6.45 -7.29
C LYS A 625 -19.28 -5.14 -8.06
N THR A 626 -20.50 -4.88 -8.52
CA THR A 626 -20.84 -3.73 -9.36
C THR A 626 -20.65 -2.44 -8.56
N HIS A 627 -21.20 -2.37 -7.34
CA HIS A 627 -21.00 -1.24 -6.41
C HIS A 627 -19.52 -0.94 -6.13
N GLY A 628 -18.71 -1.95 -5.79
CA GLY A 628 -17.27 -1.74 -5.57
C GLY A 628 -16.53 -1.29 -6.83
N THR A 629 -16.94 -1.77 -8.01
CA THR A 629 -16.33 -1.40 -9.29
C THR A 629 -16.71 0.02 -9.70
N GLN A 630 -17.98 0.43 -9.56
CA GLN A 630 -18.41 1.81 -9.82
C GLN A 630 -17.69 2.80 -8.90
N ALA A 631 -17.49 2.45 -7.63
CA ALA A 631 -16.68 3.25 -6.71
C ALA A 631 -15.24 3.44 -7.21
N ARG A 632 -14.57 2.34 -7.62
CA ARG A 632 -13.22 2.42 -8.20
C ARG A 632 -13.17 3.20 -9.51
N ALA A 633 -14.17 3.05 -10.37
CA ALA A 633 -14.29 3.79 -11.62
C ALA A 633 -14.42 5.31 -11.35
N MET A 634 -15.28 5.72 -10.43
CA MET A 634 -15.38 7.13 -10.02
C MET A 634 -14.06 7.64 -9.43
N ARG A 635 -13.40 6.87 -8.56
CA ARG A 635 -12.09 7.22 -7.98
C ARG A 635 -11.00 7.38 -9.04
N MET A 636 -11.01 6.56 -10.09
CA MET A 636 -10.13 6.70 -11.25
C MET A 636 -10.33 8.04 -11.96
N LEU A 637 -11.57 8.43 -12.24
CA LEU A 637 -11.85 9.72 -12.86
C LEU A 637 -11.48 10.89 -11.92
N LYS A 638 -11.78 10.79 -10.62
CA LYS A 638 -11.40 11.82 -9.63
C LYS A 638 -9.88 12.03 -9.57
N LYS A 639 -9.09 10.96 -9.67
CA LYS A 639 -7.63 11.01 -9.58
C LYS A 639 -6.93 11.36 -10.91
N ARG A 640 -7.47 10.90 -12.05
CA ARG A 640 -6.77 10.96 -13.35
C ARG A 640 -7.60 11.66 -14.43
N SER A 641 -7.02 12.70 -15.05
CA SER A 641 -7.60 13.39 -16.21
C SER A 641 -7.26 12.75 -17.56
N ASP A 642 -6.25 11.88 -17.59
CA ASP A 642 -5.77 11.16 -18.79
C ASP A 642 -6.52 9.86 -19.09
N VAL A 643 -7.55 9.52 -18.29
CA VAL A 643 -8.36 8.30 -18.46
C VAL A 643 -9.75 8.64 -19.00
N LYS A 644 -10.24 7.82 -19.93
CA LYS A 644 -11.63 7.74 -20.37
C LYS A 644 -12.23 6.39 -19.98
N GLN A 645 -13.52 6.36 -19.67
CA GLN A 645 -14.24 5.13 -19.29
C GLN A 645 -15.30 4.72 -20.30
N ILE A 646 -15.44 3.43 -20.49
CA ILE A 646 -16.45 2.82 -21.37
C ILE A 646 -17.16 1.74 -20.58
N TYR A 647 -18.44 1.92 -20.36
CA TYR A 647 -19.30 0.95 -19.68
C TYR A 647 -20.00 0.10 -20.72
N ILE A 648 -19.85 -1.22 -20.60
CA ILE A 648 -20.58 -2.22 -21.37
C ILE A 648 -21.48 -2.95 -20.39
N ASP A 649 -22.78 -2.64 -20.44
CA ASP A 649 -23.73 -3.09 -19.44
C ASP A 649 -24.89 -3.86 -20.08
N PRO A 650 -24.86 -5.20 -20.01
CA PRO A 650 -25.96 -6.06 -20.45
C PRO A 650 -27.24 -5.92 -19.62
N VAL A 651 -27.13 -5.55 -18.34
CA VAL A 651 -28.23 -5.66 -17.36
C VAL A 651 -28.83 -4.30 -17.02
N GLY A 652 -28.03 -3.23 -17.04
CA GLY A 652 -28.42 -1.85 -16.76
C GLY A 652 -28.06 -1.32 -15.37
N ASP A 653 -27.35 -2.11 -14.55
CA ASP A 653 -27.00 -1.77 -13.17
C ASP A 653 -26.02 -0.57 -13.08
N MET A 654 -25.37 -0.20 -14.19
CA MET A 654 -24.41 0.91 -14.26
C MET A 654 -24.97 2.19 -14.88
N HIS A 655 -26.26 2.19 -15.28
CA HIS A 655 -26.84 3.32 -16.01
C HIS A 655 -26.85 4.63 -15.19
N GLY A 656 -27.21 4.57 -13.90
CA GLY A 656 -27.24 5.74 -13.03
C GLY A 656 -25.87 6.42 -12.89
N SER A 657 -24.81 5.63 -12.67
CA SER A 657 -23.44 6.16 -12.61
C SER A 657 -22.98 6.74 -13.95
N ALA A 658 -23.37 6.13 -15.07
CA ALA A 658 -23.05 6.64 -16.40
C ALA A 658 -23.75 7.99 -16.69
N GLN A 659 -25.03 8.11 -16.34
CA GLN A 659 -25.79 9.34 -16.50
C GLN A 659 -25.20 10.49 -15.67
N MET A 660 -24.78 10.21 -14.44
CA MET A 660 -24.15 11.19 -13.54
C MET A 660 -22.79 11.70 -14.06
N LEU A 661 -22.12 10.92 -14.92
CA LEU A 661 -20.87 11.27 -15.61
C LEU A 661 -21.10 11.85 -17.01
N ASP A 662 -22.35 12.22 -17.35
CA ASP A 662 -22.76 12.72 -18.67
C ASP A 662 -22.22 11.81 -19.78
N ALA A 663 -22.28 10.50 -19.53
CA ALA A 663 -21.73 9.51 -20.42
C ALA A 663 -22.49 9.54 -21.74
N LYS A 664 -21.75 9.53 -22.84
CA LYS A 664 -22.34 9.36 -24.17
C LYS A 664 -23.02 8.00 -24.24
N THR A 665 -24.34 8.00 -24.18
CA THR A 665 -25.14 6.76 -24.21
C THR A 665 -25.38 6.33 -25.65
N ILE A 666 -25.03 5.09 -25.96
CA ILE A 666 -25.21 4.47 -27.27
C ILE A 666 -26.07 3.23 -27.06
N THR A 667 -27.34 3.33 -27.43
CA THR A 667 -28.27 2.20 -27.36
C THR A 667 -28.06 1.26 -28.54
N ILE A 668 -27.75 0.01 -28.23
CA ILE A 668 -27.47 -1.00 -29.23
C ILE A 668 -28.69 -1.89 -29.36
N SER A 669 -29.43 -1.65 -30.43
CA SER A 669 -30.56 -2.46 -30.81
C SER A 669 -30.18 -3.33 -32.01
N GLY A 670 -30.97 -4.38 -32.27
CA GLY A 670 -30.85 -5.14 -33.51
C GLY A 670 -31.11 -4.32 -34.78
N GLU A 671 -31.56 -3.06 -34.68
CA GLU A 671 -31.83 -2.16 -35.80
C GLU A 671 -30.80 -1.04 -35.96
N THR A 672 -29.88 -0.87 -34.98
CA THR A 672 -28.85 0.17 -34.99
C THR A 672 -27.97 0.03 -36.24
N PRO A 673 -27.86 1.07 -37.10
CA PRO A 673 -27.00 1.05 -38.27
C PRO A 673 -25.54 0.85 -37.87
N LEU A 674 -24.86 -0.12 -38.47
CA LEU A 674 -23.47 -0.41 -38.10
C LEU A 674 -22.67 -0.90 -39.30
N ASN A 675 -21.98 0.03 -39.95
CA ASN A 675 -21.24 -0.22 -41.19
C ASN A 675 -19.82 -0.73 -40.90
N PRO A 676 -19.48 -1.99 -41.27
CA PRO A 676 -18.12 -2.52 -41.07
C PRO A 676 -17.05 -1.78 -41.89
N CYS A 677 -17.44 -1.15 -43.00
CA CYS A 677 -16.55 -0.42 -43.90
C CYS A 677 -16.33 1.04 -43.46
N GLU A 678 -16.96 1.47 -42.36
CA GLU A 678 -16.86 2.83 -41.85
C GLU A 678 -15.41 3.19 -41.49
N MET A 679 -14.99 4.37 -41.93
CA MET A 679 -13.68 4.94 -41.64
C MET A 679 -13.82 6.30 -40.96
N HIS A 680 -12.88 6.56 -40.06
CA HIS A 680 -12.64 7.88 -39.50
C HIS A 680 -11.23 8.35 -39.85
N PRO A 681 -10.99 9.68 -39.88
CA PRO A 681 -9.66 10.21 -40.16
C PRO A 681 -8.67 9.68 -39.12
N THR A 682 -7.60 9.02 -39.59
CA THR A 682 -6.55 8.58 -38.69
C THR A 682 -5.88 9.81 -38.06
N PRO A 683 -5.78 9.91 -36.73
CA PRO A 683 -5.21 11.09 -36.08
C PRO A 683 -3.76 11.36 -36.54
N PRO A 684 -3.32 12.64 -36.65
CA PRO A 684 -1.98 12.98 -37.13
C PRO A 684 -0.85 12.32 -36.31
N HIS A 685 -1.02 12.24 -34.99
CA HIS A 685 -0.01 11.65 -34.10
C HIS A 685 0.22 10.14 -34.36
N VAL A 686 -0.80 9.40 -34.79
CA VAL A 686 -0.69 7.99 -35.15
C VAL A 686 0.12 7.83 -36.45
N LEU A 687 -0.15 8.68 -37.44
CA LEU A 687 0.57 8.69 -38.72
C LEU A 687 2.04 9.12 -38.56
N GLU A 688 2.33 10.03 -37.63
CA GLU A 688 3.71 10.42 -37.28
C GLU A 688 4.49 9.29 -36.63
N GLN A 689 3.85 8.53 -35.72
CA GLN A 689 4.48 7.37 -35.06
C GLN A 689 4.67 6.19 -36.02
N SER A 690 3.79 6.03 -37.01
CA SER A 690 3.83 4.94 -37.98
C SER A 690 3.73 5.46 -39.44
N PRO A 691 4.83 6.01 -40.01
CA PRO A 691 4.81 6.64 -41.33
C PRO A 691 4.47 5.68 -42.49
N ASP A 692 4.71 4.38 -42.31
CA ASP A 692 4.43 3.34 -43.30
C ASP A 692 3.00 2.76 -43.17
N MET A 693 2.18 3.26 -42.24
CA MET A 693 0.81 2.80 -42.04
C MET A 693 -0.05 3.11 -43.28
N GLN A 694 -0.85 2.13 -43.71
CA GLN A 694 -1.84 2.29 -44.77
C GLN A 694 -3.24 2.09 -44.21
N PRO A 695 -3.95 3.16 -43.77
CA PRO A 695 -5.23 3.04 -43.07
C PRO A 695 -6.30 2.32 -43.89
N VAL A 696 -6.41 2.65 -45.19
CA VAL A 696 -7.40 2.00 -46.08
C VAL A 696 -7.07 0.52 -46.27
N SER A 697 -5.81 0.14 -46.42
CA SER A 697 -5.42 -1.28 -46.53
C SER A 697 -5.78 -2.04 -45.24
N ALA A 698 -5.48 -1.48 -44.07
CA ALA A 698 -5.82 -2.09 -42.79
C ALA A 698 -7.35 -2.23 -42.61
N LYS A 699 -8.14 -1.23 -43.03
CA LYS A 699 -9.60 -1.31 -43.01
C LYS A 699 -10.13 -2.37 -43.97
N LYS A 700 -9.54 -2.52 -45.17
CA LYS A 700 -9.92 -3.58 -46.12
C LYS A 700 -9.69 -4.98 -45.52
N ASP A 701 -8.58 -5.17 -44.82
CA ASP A 701 -8.27 -6.42 -44.11
C ASP A 701 -9.27 -6.68 -42.96
N GLU A 702 -9.66 -5.64 -42.23
CA GLU A 702 -10.71 -5.72 -41.20
C GLU A 702 -12.07 -6.14 -41.79
N VAL A 703 -12.51 -5.49 -42.87
CA VAL A 703 -13.76 -5.83 -43.57
C VAL A 703 -13.71 -7.27 -44.10
N TYR A 704 -12.56 -7.71 -44.62
CA TYR A 704 -12.36 -9.09 -45.03
C TYR A 704 -12.57 -10.05 -43.85
N GLY A 705 -11.96 -9.77 -42.69
CA GLY A 705 -12.13 -10.56 -41.48
C GLY A 705 -13.58 -10.64 -41.00
N VAL A 706 -14.32 -9.53 -41.06
CA VAL A 706 -15.76 -9.49 -40.71
C VAL A 706 -16.58 -10.40 -41.63
N ILE A 707 -16.36 -10.31 -42.95
CA ILE A 707 -17.05 -11.17 -43.93
C ILE A 707 -16.62 -12.64 -43.75
N GLU A 708 -15.34 -12.88 -43.50
CA GLU A 708 -14.78 -14.20 -43.26
C GLU A 708 -15.45 -14.89 -42.07
N ASN A 709 -15.48 -14.22 -40.92
CA ASN A 709 -16.11 -14.74 -39.70
C ASN A 709 -17.60 -15.03 -39.90
N PHE A 710 -18.31 -14.15 -40.63
CA PHE A 710 -19.71 -14.37 -40.96
C PHE A 710 -19.94 -15.60 -41.84
N LEU A 711 -19.04 -15.89 -42.77
CA LEU A 711 -19.11 -17.05 -43.65
C LEU A 711 -18.70 -18.34 -42.94
N GLN A 712 -17.65 -18.32 -42.11
CA GLN A 712 -17.22 -19.46 -41.30
C GLN A 712 -18.32 -19.91 -40.33
N SER A 713 -19.00 -18.97 -39.66
CA SER A 713 -20.12 -19.28 -38.76
C SER A 713 -21.31 -19.99 -39.44
N ARG A 714 -21.34 -20.04 -40.78
CA ARG A 714 -22.36 -20.73 -41.58
C ARG A 714 -21.81 -21.94 -42.36
N ASP A 715 -20.62 -22.43 -42.00
CA ASP A 715 -19.94 -23.54 -42.68
C ASP A 715 -19.70 -23.30 -44.19
N VAL A 716 -19.41 -22.05 -44.58
CA VAL A 716 -19.07 -21.70 -45.97
C VAL A 716 -17.55 -21.70 -46.16
N ASP A 717 -17.06 -22.49 -47.12
CA ASP A 717 -15.62 -22.64 -47.41
C ASP A 717 -15.03 -21.42 -48.13
N LEU A 718 -14.11 -20.73 -47.45
CA LEU A 718 -13.48 -19.50 -47.92
C LEU A 718 -12.34 -19.70 -48.91
N GLU A 719 -11.68 -20.87 -48.95
CA GLU A 719 -10.60 -21.11 -49.93
C GLU A 719 -11.11 -20.97 -51.37
N MET A 720 -12.41 -21.25 -51.58
CA MET A 720 -13.07 -21.10 -52.88
C MET A 720 -13.42 -19.64 -53.23
N HIS A 721 -13.38 -18.71 -52.28
CA HIS A 721 -13.92 -17.35 -52.42
C HIS A 721 -12.94 -16.22 -52.04
N SER A 722 -11.81 -16.48 -51.39
CA SER A 722 -10.90 -15.46 -50.83
C SER A 722 -10.45 -14.40 -51.84
N GLY A 723 -9.97 -14.83 -53.02
CA GLY A 723 -9.54 -13.94 -54.09
C GLY A 723 -10.69 -13.11 -54.70
N LEU A 724 -11.92 -13.62 -54.62
CA LEU A 724 -13.11 -12.91 -55.07
C LEU A 724 -13.52 -11.84 -54.04
N ILE A 725 -13.58 -12.20 -52.75
CA ILE A 725 -13.94 -11.27 -51.67
C ILE A 725 -12.94 -10.11 -51.64
N THR A 726 -11.63 -10.40 -51.72
CA THR A 726 -10.59 -9.37 -51.78
C THR A 726 -10.80 -8.40 -52.94
N PHE A 727 -11.14 -8.91 -54.13
CA PHE A 727 -11.44 -8.07 -55.29
C PHE A 727 -12.68 -7.20 -55.07
N LEU A 728 -13.74 -7.75 -54.48
CA LEU A 728 -14.98 -7.02 -54.21
C LEU A 728 -14.76 -5.89 -53.20
N ILE A 729 -14.01 -6.14 -52.12
CA ILE A 729 -13.62 -5.13 -51.13
C ILE A 729 -12.78 -4.04 -51.80
N ASP A 730 -11.76 -4.41 -52.57
CA ASP A 730 -10.93 -3.43 -53.28
C ASP A 730 -11.76 -2.56 -54.25
N LYS A 731 -12.75 -3.18 -54.89
CA LYS A 731 -13.64 -2.51 -55.84
C LYS A 731 -14.54 -1.48 -55.17
N ILE A 732 -15.18 -1.79 -54.04
CA ILE A 732 -16.05 -0.81 -53.34
C ILE A 732 -15.27 0.39 -52.82
N PHE A 733 -14.09 0.19 -52.25
CA PHE A 733 -13.24 1.29 -51.77
C PHE A 733 -12.62 2.11 -52.90
N THR A 734 -12.44 1.52 -54.09
CA THR A 734 -11.98 2.26 -55.28
C THR A 734 -13.10 3.06 -55.94
N GLU A 735 -14.34 2.61 -55.80
CA GLU A 735 -15.52 3.31 -56.33
C GLU A 735 -16.12 4.32 -55.35
N SER A 736 -15.68 4.33 -54.08
CA SER A 736 -16.10 5.30 -53.06
C SER A 736 -15.31 6.60 -53.11
N ASP A 737 -15.74 7.59 -52.32
CA ASP A 737 -15.11 8.91 -52.21
C ASP A 737 -13.92 8.93 -51.21
N ILE A 738 -13.37 7.74 -50.86
CA ILE A 738 -12.21 7.57 -49.97
C ILE A 738 -10.92 7.66 -50.80
N ASP A 739 -10.06 8.64 -50.49
CA ASP A 739 -8.70 8.70 -51.03
C ASP A 739 -7.73 8.00 -50.06
N PRO A 740 -7.03 6.92 -50.47
CA PRO A 740 -6.06 6.23 -49.63
C PRO A 740 -4.92 7.11 -49.09
N ASP A 741 -4.56 8.17 -49.83
CA ASP A 741 -3.45 9.05 -49.50
C ASP A 741 -3.88 10.31 -48.72
N ASP A 742 -5.19 10.57 -48.57
CA ASP A 742 -5.74 11.73 -47.84
C ASP A 742 -6.69 11.30 -46.70
N PRO A 743 -6.17 11.24 -45.45
CA PRO A 743 -6.97 10.88 -44.26
C PRO A 743 -8.19 11.77 -44.00
N SER A 744 -8.20 13.00 -44.52
CA SER A 744 -9.37 13.90 -44.33
C SER A 744 -10.60 13.42 -45.09
N THR A 745 -10.42 12.55 -46.10
CA THR A 745 -11.51 11.94 -46.84
C THR A 745 -12.11 10.73 -46.13
N HIS A 746 -11.41 10.16 -45.13
CA HIS A 746 -11.80 8.94 -44.40
C HIS A 746 -12.93 9.25 -43.43
N THR A 747 -14.12 9.52 -43.94
CA THR A 747 -15.29 9.92 -43.15
C THR A 747 -16.43 8.92 -43.36
N PRO A 748 -17.35 8.78 -42.38
CA PRO A 748 -18.47 7.85 -42.51
C PRO A 748 -19.31 8.07 -43.77
N ALA A 749 -19.51 9.33 -44.16
CA ALA A 749 -20.26 9.71 -45.36
C ALA A 749 -19.58 9.32 -46.68
N ASN A 750 -18.25 9.21 -46.69
CA ASN A 750 -17.49 8.78 -47.87
C ASN A 750 -17.23 7.26 -47.87
N SER A 751 -17.42 6.59 -46.73
CA SER A 751 -17.19 5.16 -46.59
C SER A 751 -18.25 4.37 -47.38
N PRO A 752 -17.84 3.32 -48.13
CA PRO A 752 -18.80 2.41 -48.74
C PRO A 752 -19.51 1.60 -47.64
N ASP A 753 -20.58 0.90 -47.99
CA ASP A 753 -21.28 -0.01 -47.07
C ASP A 753 -21.44 -1.43 -47.64
N LEU A 754 -22.12 -2.30 -46.91
CA LEU A 754 -22.40 -3.67 -47.37
C LEU A 754 -23.46 -3.73 -48.48
N SER A 755 -24.28 -2.70 -48.68
CA SER A 755 -25.15 -2.60 -49.87
C SER A 755 -24.28 -2.42 -51.11
N ASP A 756 -23.28 -1.54 -51.07
CA ASP A 756 -22.32 -1.36 -52.18
C ASP A 756 -21.60 -2.67 -52.51
N PHE A 757 -21.17 -3.40 -51.48
CA PHE A 757 -20.54 -4.71 -51.65
C PHE A 757 -21.46 -5.69 -52.41
N LEU A 758 -22.72 -5.79 -51.99
CA LEU A 758 -23.71 -6.67 -52.61
C LEU A 758 -24.09 -6.22 -54.03
N GLU A 759 -24.09 -4.92 -54.32
CA GLU A 759 -24.30 -4.41 -55.68
C GLU A 759 -23.15 -4.78 -56.61
N VAL A 760 -21.90 -4.77 -56.14
CA VAL A 760 -20.77 -5.29 -56.93
C VAL A 760 -20.90 -6.80 -57.15
N VAL A 761 -21.36 -7.57 -56.15
CA VAL A 761 -21.64 -9.01 -56.31
C VAL A 761 -22.70 -9.25 -57.38
N ASP A 762 -23.81 -8.50 -57.37
CA ASP A 762 -24.88 -8.62 -58.36
C ASP A 762 -24.39 -8.26 -59.77
N ARG A 763 -23.63 -7.16 -59.90
CA ARG A 763 -22.99 -6.79 -61.17
C ARG A 763 -22.04 -7.88 -61.68
N LEU A 764 -21.32 -8.55 -60.79
CA LEU A 764 -20.39 -9.62 -61.16
C LEU A 764 -21.12 -10.89 -61.60
N GLN A 765 -22.32 -11.16 -61.10
CA GLN A 765 -23.17 -12.25 -61.60
C GLN A 765 -23.66 -11.99 -63.03
N GLU A 766 -23.98 -10.73 -63.36
CA GLU A 766 -24.42 -10.32 -64.68
C GLU A 766 -23.27 -10.24 -65.69
N ASP A 767 -22.09 -9.76 -65.26
CA ASP A 767 -20.87 -9.67 -66.06
C ASP A 767 -19.65 -10.25 -65.33
N PRO A 768 -19.43 -11.58 -65.40
CA PRO A 768 -18.28 -12.24 -64.79
C PRO A 768 -16.93 -11.82 -65.40
N GLY A 769 -16.94 -11.14 -66.56
CA GLY A 769 -15.75 -10.60 -67.20
C GLY A 769 -15.13 -9.43 -66.43
N MET A 770 -15.85 -8.85 -65.46
CA MET A 770 -15.35 -7.81 -64.56
C MET A 770 -14.19 -8.30 -63.68
N PHE A 771 -14.14 -9.59 -63.32
CA PHE A 771 -13.09 -10.13 -62.47
C PHE A 771 -11.75 -10.28 -63.24
N PRO A 772 -10.64 -9.67 -62.76
CA PRO A 772 -9.33 -9.80 -63.38
C PRO A 772 -8.87 -11.26 -63.48
N GLY A 773 -8.76 -11.77 -64.71
CA GLY A 773 -8.36 -13.16 -64.98
C GLY A 773 -9.49 -14.06 -65.50
N ALA A 774 -10.75 -13.62 -65.44
CA ALA A 774 -11.90 -14.32 -66.03
C ALA A 774 -11.98 -14.12 -67.56
N THR A 775 -10.94 -14.52 -68.28
CA THR A 775 -10.78 -14.27 -69.73
C THR A 775 -11.34 -15.38 -70.63
N THR A 776 -11.73 -16.51 -70.05
CA THR A 776 -12.31 -17.66 -70.77
C THR A 776 -13.74 -17.92 -70.32
N GLU A 777 -14.58 -18.51 -71.18
CA GLU A 777 -15.95 -18.91 -70.81
C GLU A 777 -15.99 -19.80 -69.55
N SER A 778 -15.03 -20.72 -69.40
CA SER A 778 -14.97 -21.60 -68.22
C SER A 778 -14.61 -20.85 -66.95
N SER A 779 -13.68 -19.89 -67.00
CA SER A 779 -13.35 -19.06 -65.84
C SER A 779 -14.51 -18.12 -65.48
N GLN A 780 -15.19 -17.55 -66.48
CA GLN A 780 -16.36 -16.70 -66.26
C GLN A 780 -17.51 -17.47 -65.62
N GLN A 781 -17.78 -18.70 -66.07
CA GLN A 781 -18.77 -19.57 -65.42
C GLN A 781 -18.43 -19.89 -63.96
N LYS A 782 -17.16 -20.12 -63.64
CA LYS A 782 -16.73 -20.34 -62.25
C LYS A 782 -16.89 -19.11 -61.38
N ILE A 783 -16.48 -17.94 -61.86
CA ILE A 783 -16.66 -16.67 -61.14
C ILE A 783 -18.14 -16.38 -60.93
N GLN A 784 -18.98 -16.60 -61.95
CA GLN A 784 -20.43 -16.46 -61.84
C GLN A 784 -21.01 -17.42 -60.78
N GLN A 785 -20.54 -18.67 -60.75
CA GLN A 785 -20.93 -19.63 -59.73
C GLN A 785 -20.56 -19.15 -58.32
N TYR A 786 -19.32 -18.69 -58.13
CA TYR A 786 -18.86 -18.18 -56.83
C TYR A 786 -19.61 -16.90 -56.41
N ALA A 787 -19.89 -15.99 -57.34
CA ALA A 787 -20.69 -14.79 -57.06
C ALA A 787 -22.14 -15.15 -56.69
N ASN A 788 -22.71 -16.21 -57.28
CA ASN A 788 -24.03 -16.73 -56.88
C ASN A 788 -24.00 -17.32 -55.48
N GLU A 789 -22.99 -18.13 -55.15
CA GLU A 789 -22.81 -18.72 -53.82
C GLU A 789 -22.64 -17.61 -52.76
N LEU A 790 -21.81 -16.61 -53.02
CA LEU A 790 -21.59 -15.47 -52.13
C LEU A 790 -22.87 -14.63 -51.94
N SER A 791 -23.61 -14.34 -53.00
CA SER A 791 -24.87 -13.59 -52.87
C SER A 791 -25.95 -14.35 -52.08
N ILE A 792 -25.95 -15.68 -52.14
CA ILE A 792 -26.87 -16.49 -51.34
C ILE A 792 -26.43 -16.45 -49.87
N ALA A 793 -25.13 -16.63 -49.60
CA ALA A 793 -24.58 -16.62 -48.26
C ALA A 793 -24.74 -15.26 -47.56
N LEU A 794 -24.52 -14.16 -48.29
CA LEU A 794 -24.61 -12.79 -47.80
C LEU A 794 -26.00 -12.15 -47.94
N HIS A 795 -27.00 -12.92 -48.39
CA HIS A 795 -28.40 -12.45 -48.44
C HIS A 795 -28.88 -11.79 -47.13
N PRO A 796 -28.50 -12.27 -45.92
CA PRO A 796 -28.91 -11.65 -44.67
C PRO A 796 -28.50 -10.19 -44.49
N PHE A 797 -27.49 -9.69 -45.23
CA PHE A 797 -27.07 -8.28 -45.20
C PHE A 797 -27.93 -7.38 -46.10
N ARG A 798 -28.78 -7.91 -46.98
CA ARG A 798 -29.60 -7.06 -47.85
C ARG A 798 -30.56 -6.19 -47.04
N PRO A 799 -30.87 -4.96 -47.49
CA PRO A 799 -31.86 -4.11 -46.85
C PRO A 799 -33.19 -4.84 -46.58
N GLY A 800 -33.69 -4.77 -45.34
CA GLY A 800 -34.90 -5.49 -44.90
C GLY A 800 -34.70 -6.94 -44.46
N SER A 801 -33.47 -7.46 -44.47
CA SER A 801 -33.11 -8.78 -43.93
C SER A 801 -32.55 -8.70 -42.51
N THR A 802 -32.14 -9.85 -41.94
CA THR A 802 -31.68 -9.98 -40.54
C THR A 802 -30.56 -9.01 -40.15
N PHE A 803 -29.61 -8.73 -41.03
CA PHE A 803 -28.47 -7.82 -40.83
C PHE A 803 -28.55 -6.59 -41.76
N GLY A 804 -29.74 -6.26 -42.26
CA GLY A 804 -29.92 -5.11 -43.16
C GLY A 804 -29.61 -3.75 -42.52
N ASN A 805 -29.41 -3.69 -41.21
CA ASN A 805 -28.90 -2.53 -40.49
C ASN A 805 -27.40 -2.30 -40.75
N LEU A 806 -26.64 -3.34 -41.11
CA LEU A 806 -25.19 -3.22 -41.40
C LEU A 806 -24.88 -2.70 -42.81
N SER A 807 -25.93 -2.49 -43.60
CA SER A 807 -25.88 -2.03 -44.99
C SER A 807 -26.49 -0.65 -45.15
N LYS A 808 -26.36 0.15 -44.09
CA LYS A 808 -26.77 1.55 -43.99
C LYS A 808 -25.56 2.36 -43.53
N GLU A 809 -25.53 3.62 -43.90
CA GLU A 809 -24.62 4.60 -43.31
C GLU A 809 -24.80 4.65 -41.79
N SER A 810 -23.69 4.68 -41.07
CA SER A 810 -23.60 4.84 -39.62
C SER A 810 -22.57 5.94 -39.29
N ASP A 811 -22.65 6.53 -38.10
CA ASP A 811 -21.61 7.38 -37.52
C ASP A 811 -21.29 6.82 -36.14
N LEU A 812 -20.51 5.75 -36.12
CA LEU A 812 -20.18 4.98 -34.92
C LEU A 812 -18.91 5.51 -34.27
N ARG A 813 -18.85 6.82 -34.01
CA ARG A 813 -17.86 7.36 -33.07
C ARG A 813 -18.26 6.94 -31.66
N LEU A 814 -17.90 5.71 -31.29
CA LEU A 814 -18.13 5.16 -29.95
C LEU A 814 -17.37 6.00 -28.93
N ILE A 815 -16.15 6.41 -29.27
CA ILE A 815 -15.31 7.23 -28.43
C ILE A 815 -14.96 8.53 -29.15
N ASP A 816 -15.16 9.66 -28.48
CA ASP A 816 -14.75 10.98 -28.97
C ASP A 816 -13.96 11.75 -27.91
N ASP A 817 -13.30 12.82 -28.33
CA ASP A 817 -12.46 13.62 -27.43
C ASP A 817 -13.32 14.41 -26.42
N SER A 818 -14.59 14.67 -26.70
CA SER A 818 -15.50 15.47 -25.87
C SER A 818 -16.07 14.72 -24.67
N SER A 819 -16.42 13.45 -24.79
CA SER A 819 -17.03 12.68 -23.69
C SER A 819 -15.96 12.00 -22.82
N LYS A 820 -16.13 12.04 -21.49
CA LYS A 820 -15.24 11.33 -20.55
C LYS A 820 -15.65 9.89 -20.29
N ALA A 821 -16.95 9.65 -20.32
CA ALA A 821 -17.55 8.34 -20.22
C ALA A 821 -18.38 8.03 -21.48
N VAL A 822 -18.45 6.75 -21.82
CA VAL A 822 -19.33 6.20 -22.87
C VAL A 822 -20.10 5.04 -22.24
N TYR A 823 -21.40 5.00 -22.44
CA TYR A 823 -22.26 3.92 -21.93
C TYR A 823 -22.91 3.18 -23.10
N LEU A 824 -22.61 1.89 -23.20
CA LEU A 824 -23.16 1.00 -24.22
C LEU A 824 -24.29 0.20 -23.59
N ASP A 825 -25.53 0.60 -23.88
CA ASP A 825 -26.73 -0.09 -23.43
C ASP A 825 -26.99 -1.32 -24.31
N LEU A 826 -26.89 -2.50 -23.71
CA LEU A 826 -27.09 -3.79 -24.35
C LEU A 826 -28.38 -4.50 -23.90
N GLN A 827 -29.24 -3.91 -23.06
CA GLN A 827 -30.45 -4.57 -22.53
C GLN A 827 -31.39 -5.03 -23.65
N GLN A 828 -31.53 -4.21 -24.71
CA GLN A 828 -32.37 -4.54 -25.87
C GLN A 828 -31.82 -5.71 -26.70
N VAL A 829 -30.54 -6.03 -26.55
CA VAL A 829 -29.90 -7.18 -27.18
C VAL A 829 -30.29 -8.47 -26.45
N GLU A 830 -30.56 -8.47 -25.14
CA GLU A 830 -30.86 -9.68 -24.35
C GLU A 830 -32.30 -10.23 -24.58
N GLY A 831 -33.30 -9.35 -24.72
CA GLY A 831 -34.73 -9.73 -24.74
C GLY A 831 -35.24 -10.51 -25.95
N SER A 832 -34.46 -10.62 -27.05
CA SER A 832 -34.91 -11.29 -28.28
C SER A 832 -34.43 -12.74 -28.39
N GLY A 833 -35.10 -13.67 -27.70
CA GLY A 833 -34.78 -15.11 -27.64
C GLY A 833 -34.88 -15.94 -28.93
N SER A 834 -34.65 -15.36 -30.12
CA SER A 834 -34.72 -16.07 -31.42
C SER A 834 -33.54 -15.80 -32.38
N GLY A 835 -32.43 -15.23 -31.91
CA GLY A 835 -31.35 -14.76 -32.81
C GLY A 835 -29.92 -14.88 -32.28
N LEU A 836 -29.56 -15.96 -31.59
CA LEU A 836 -28.22 -16.19 -30.97
C LEU A 836 -27.01 -15.86 -31.89
N GLY A 837 -27.12 -16.02 -33.22
CA GLY A 837 -26.04 -15.66 -34.16
C GLY A 837 -26.01 -14.22 -34.66
N LYS A 838 -27.10 -13.44 -34.47
CA LYS A 838 -27.14 -12.01 -34.85
C LYS A 838 -26.47 -11.14 -33.79
N GLN A 839 -26.73 -11.45 -32.53
CA GLN A 839 -26.27 -10.67 -31.37
C GLN A 839 -24.75 -10.79 -31.21
N SER A 840 -24.22 -12.02 -31.25
CA SER A 840 -22.78 -12.29 -31.20
C SER A 840 -22.00 -11.53 -32.27
N PHE A 841 -22.46 -11.57 -33.53
CA PHE A 841 -21.79 -10.87 -34.62
C PHE A 841 -21.80 -9.33 -34.48
N ILE A 842 -22.91 -8.74 -34.01
CA ILE A 842 -22.98 -7.29 -33.75
C ILE A 842 -22.02 -6.92 -32.62
N MET A 843 -21.99 -7.71 -31.55
CA MET A 843 -21.07 -7.49 -30.43
C MET A 843 -19.60 -7.61 -30.84
N GLN A 844 -19.26 -8.61 -31.66
CA GLN A 844 -17.91 -8.75 -32.19
C GLN A 844 -17.48 -7.51 -32.97
N LEU A 845 -18.34 -7.03 -33.87
CA LEU A 845 -18.03 -5.85 -34.69
C LEU A 845 -17.92 -4.59 -33.84
N LEU A 846 -18.75 -4.47 -32.80
CA LEU A 846 -18.62 -3.40 -31.83
C LEU A 846 -17.30 -3.46 -31.07
N LEU A 847 -16.93 -4.61 -30.50
CA LEU A 847 -15.70 -4.77 -29.73
C LEU A 847 -14.47 -4.50 -30.61
N SER A 848 -14.50 -4.93 -31.87
CA SER A 848 -13.46 -4.58 -32.86
C SER A 848 -13.41 -3.08 -33.10
N THR A 849 -14.54 -2.44 -33.34
CA THR A 849 -14.62 -0.98 -33.58
C THR A 849 -14.11 -0.21 -32.37
N LEU A 850 -14.52 -0.61 -31.16
CA LEU A 850 -14.11 -0.04 -29.89
C LEU A 850 -12.59 -0.13 -29.71
N TYR A 851 -12.03 -1.31 -29.94
CA TYR A 851 -10.59 -1.54 -29.88
C TYR A 851 -9.82 -0.66 -30.87
N GLN A 852 -10.27 -0.57 -32.13
CA GLN A 852 -9.61 0.25 -33.14
C GLN A 852 -9.66 1.74 -32.81
N GLN A 853 -10.79 2.23 -32.29
CA GLN A 853 -10.92 3.63 -31.87
C GLN A 853 -10.05 3.92 -30.65
N ALA A 854 -10.11 3.06 -29.62
CA ALA A 854 -9.35 3.23 -28.39
C ALA A 854 -7.84 3.22 -28.63
N LYS A 855 -7.35 2.34 -29.52
CA LYS A 855 -5.92 2.26 -29.91
C LYS A 855 -5.38 3.56 -30.53
N ASN A 856 -6.24 4.36 -31.16
CA ASN A 856 -5.87 5.61 -31.82
C ASN A 856 -6.03 6.84 -30.91
N MET A 857 -6.40 6.65 -29.64
CA MET A 857 -6.52 7.73 -28.68
C MET A 857 -5.17 8.05 -28.02
N THR A 858 -5.02 9.32 -27.62
CA THR A 858 -3.89 9.75 -26.78
C THR A 858 -4.12 9.47 -25.30
N GLN A 859 -5.40 9.43 -24.90
CA GLN A 859 -5.83 9.11 -23.53
C GLN A 859 -5.87 7.60 -23.31
N LYS A 860 -5.71 7.20 -22.06
CA LYS A 860 -5.90 5.82 -21.62
C LYS A 860 -7.38 5.49 -21.61
N VAL A 861 -7.73 4.28 -22.01
CA VAL A 861 -9.13 3.83 -22.10
C VAL A 861 -9.37 2.64 -21.18
N GLU A 862 -10.27 2.83 -20.23
CA GLU A 862 -10.75 1.79 -19.33
C GLU A 862 -12.12 1.28 -19.82
N ILE A 863 -12.19 -0.02 -20.14
CA ILE A 863 -13.40 -0.68 -20.63
C ILE A 863 -13.92 -1.57 -19.50
N ILE A 864 -15.05 -1.19 -18.93
CA ILE A 864 -15.72 -1.86 -17.81
C ILE A 864 -16.86 -2.68 -18.39
N ILE A 865 -16.81 -4.00 -18.19
CA ILE A 865 -17.78 -4.96 -18.71
C ILE A 865 -18.47 -5.63 -17.54
N ASP A 866 -19.73 -5.29 -17.31
CA ASP A 866 -20.55 -6.03 -16.35
C ASP A 866 -21.08 -7.33 -16.98
N GLU A 867 -21.25 -8.35 -16.14
CA GLU A 867 -21.68 -9.69 -16.54
C GLU A 867 -20.95 -10.24 -17.78
N ALA A 868 -19.61 -10.17 -17.76
CA ALA A 868 -18.74 -10.58 -18.86
C ALA A 868 -18.94 -12.04 -19.32
N HIS A 869 -19.54 -12.89 -18.47
CA HIS A 869 -19.92 -14.26 -18.80
C HIS A 869 -20.84 -14.35 -20.03
N TYR A 870 -21.66 -13.33 -20.31
CA TYR A 870 -22.47 -13.25 -21.53
C TYR A 870 -21.60 -13.21 -22.79
N LEU A 871 -20.45 -12.54 -22.74
CA LEU A 871 -19.50 -12.44 -23.86
C LEU A 871 -18.66 -13.71 -24.01
N PHE A 872 -18.34 -14.41 -22.91
CA PHE A 872 -17.54 -15.64 -22.93
C PHE A 872 -18.30 -16.89 -23.38
N ASN A 873 -19.60 -16.78 -23.68
CA ASN A 873 -20.37 -17.89 -24.24
C ASN A 873 -20.23 -18.01 -25.76
N ASP A 874 -19.60 -17.03 -26.40
CA ASP A 874 -19.37 -17.00 -27.84
C ASP A 874 -17.87 -16.92 -28.15
N ASP A 875 -17.37 -17.86 -28.95
CA ASP A 875 -15.94 -17.99 -29.25
C ASP A 875 -15.37 -16.75 -29.98
N ALA A 876 -16.17 -16.09 -30.82
CA ALA A 876 -15.72 -14.94 -31.61
C ALA A 876 -15.60 -13.66 -30.76
N ASN A 877 -16.54 -13.46 -29.84
CA ASN A 877 -16.45 -12.40 -28.82
C ASN A 877 -15.25 -12.63 -27.90
N LEU A 878 -15.04 -13.89 -27.47
CA LEU A 878 -13.93 -14.25 -26.59
C LEU A 878 -12.56 -14.04 -27.26
N GLU A 879 -12.42 -14.35 -28.55
CA GLU A 879 -11.19 -14.08 -29.32
C GLU A 879 -10.91 -12.58 -29.43
N SER A 880 -11.95 -11.77 -29.62
CA SER A 880 -11.83 -10.31 -29.68
C SER A 880 -11.38 -9.71 -28.34
N LEU A 881 -11.96 -10.17 -27.22
CA LEU A 881 -11.53 -9.76 -25.87
C LEU A 881 -10.10 -10.22 -25.56
N ASN A 882 -9.72 -11.43 -25.98
CA ASN A 882 -8.35 -11.94 -25.83
C ASN A 882 -7.35 -11.06 -26.59
N GLN A 883 -7.70 -10.60 -27.80
CA GLN A 883 -6.87 -9.65 -28.55
C GLN A 883 -6.68 -8.33 -27.79
N ILE A 884 -7.74 -7.77 -27.20
CA ILE A 884 -7.64 -6.54 -26.39
C ILE A 884 -6.74 -6.78 -25.18
N ALA A 885 -6.95 -7.87 -24.44
CA ALA A 885 -6.16 -8.22 -23.25
C ALA A 885 -4.67 -8.38 -23.57
N ARG A 886 -4.31 -8.97 -24.73
CA ARG A 886 -2.91 -9.13 -25.18
C ARG A 886 -2.23 -7.81 -25.53
N HIS A 887 -2.99 -6.82 -26.01
CA HIS A 887 -2.46 -5.53 -26.45
C HIS A 887 -2.61 -4.40 -25.43
N GLN A 888 -3.17 -4.70 -24.26
CA GLN A 888 -3.55 -3.71 -23.23
C GLN A 888 -2.44 -2.69 -22.90
N ARG A 889 -1.19 -3.12 -22.72
CA ARG A 889 -0.09 -2.22 -22.29
C ARG A 889 0.36 -1.25 -23.37
N HIS A 890 0.50 -1.73 -24.60
CA HIS A 890 0.99 -0.89 -25.71
C HIS A 890 -0.09 0.02 -26.28
N ALA A 891 -1.36 -0.35 -26.09
CA ALA A 891 -2.51 0.40 -26.59
C ALA A 891 -3.14 1.34 -25.55
N GLY A 892 -2.60 1.42 -24.32
CA GLY A 892 -3.17 2.24 -23.25
C GLY A 892 -4.58 1.80 -22.85
N LEU A 893 -4.85 0.49 -22.92
CA LEU A 893 -6.16 -0.09 -22.63
C LEU A 893 -6.14 -0.84 -21.32
N ARG A 894 -7.28 -0.83 -20.64
CA ARG A 894 -7.54 -1.62 -19.44
C ARG A 894 -8.91 -2.27 -19.54
N LEU A 895 -8.99 -3.58 -19.38
CA LEU A 895 -10.26 -4.30 -19.26
C LEU A 895 -10.59 -4.50 -17.79
N VAL A 896 -11.80 -4.14 -17.36
CA VAL A 896 -12.34 -4.45 -16.03
C VAL A 896 -13.55 -5.34 -16.25
N MET A 897 -13.42 -6.64 -15.95
CA MET A 897 -14.45 -7.63 -16.25
C MET A 897 -15.10 -8.15 -14.97
N LEU A 898 -16.41 -8.07 -14.88
CA LEU A 898 -17.18 -8.55 -13.73
C LEU A 898 -17.90 -9.85 -14.12
N SER A 899 -17.88 -10.83 -13.21
CA SER A 899 -18.49 -12.14 -13.42
C SER A 899 -19.03 -12.72 -12.11
N GLN A 900 -19.95 -13.69 -12.18
CA GLN A 900 -20.63 -14.21 -10.99
C GLN A 900 -19.80 -15.25 -10.23
N THR A 901 -19.00 -16.06 -10.93
CA THR A 901 -18.17 -17.08 -10.29
C THR A 901 -16.79 -17.12 -10.90
N LEU A 902 -15.81 -17.56 -10.10
CA LEU A 902 -14.46 -17.78 -10.61
C LEU A 902 -14.40 -18.90 -11.66
N SER A 903 -15.27 -19.90 -11.53
CA SER A 903 -15.37 -21.04 -12.45
C SER A 903 -15.80 -20.67 -13.87
N GLU A 904 -16.34 -19.47 -14.12
CA GLU A 904 -16.70 -19.00 -15.46
C GLU A 904 -15.48 -18.77 -16.38
N PHE A 905 -14.29 -18.61 -15.78
CA PHE A 905 -13.01 -18.46 -16.48
C PHE A 905 -12.22 -19.76 -16.56
N GLU A 906 -12.66 -20.80 -15.85
CA GLU A 906 -12.02 -22.11 -15.85
C GLU A 906 -12.52 -22.96 -17.03
N ASP A 907 -11.67 -23.83 -17.56
CA ASP A 907 -11.97 -24.76 -18.67
C ASP A 907 -12.35 -24.14 -20.03
N LYS A 908 -12.37 -22.81 -20.15
CA LYS A 908 -12.73 -22.06 -21.38
C LYS A 908 -11.53 -21.50 -22.16
N GLY A 909 -10.38 -22.19 -22.18
CA GLY A 909 -9.24 -21.89 -23.07
C GLY A 909 -8.80 -20.41 -23.10
N ALA A 910 -9.35 -19.62 -24.03
CA ALA A 910 -9.07 -18.18 -24.13
C ALA A 910 -9.55 -17.37 -22.91
N ALA A 911 -10.61 -17.77 -22.19
CA ALA A 911 -11.05 -17.06 -20.98
C ALA A 911 -10.04 -17.22 -19.82
N GLU A 912 -9.48 -18.42 -19.67
CA GLU A 912 -8.39 -18.69 -18.73
C GLU A 912 -7.15 -17.85 -19.08
N GLU A 913 -6.85 -17.70 -20.37
CA GLU A 913 -5.76 -16.86 -20.84
C GLU A 913 -5.97 -15.38 -20.49
N ILE A 914 -7.19 -14.86 -20.70
CA ILE A 914 -7.58 -13.48 -20.33
C ILE A 914 -7.43 -13.28 -18.82
N ALA A 915 -7.95 -14.20 -18.00
CA ALA A 915 -7.82 -14.13 -16.54
C ALA A 915 -6.34 -14.16 -16.09
N GLY A 916 -5.50 -14.95 -16.76
CA GLY A 916 -4.05 -14.98 -16.54
C GLY A 916 -3.33 -13.67 -16.93
N MET A 917 -3.91 -12.86 -17.80
CA MET A 917 -3.40 -11.53 -18.19
C MET A 917 -3.94 -10.37 -17.34
N CYS A 918 -4.82 -10.65 -16.37
CA CYS A 918 -5.33 -9.68 -15.41
C CYS A 918 -4.45 -9.67 -14.16
N PRO A 919 -3.56 -8.67 -13.97
CA PRO A 919 -2.71 -8.60 -12.78
C PRO A 919 -3.47 -8.29 -11.50
N ILE A 920 -4.68 -7.70 -11.62
CA ILE A 920 -5.55 -7.42 -10.48
C ILE A 920 -6.72 -8.39 -10.53
N LYS A 921 -6.98 -9.10 -9.42
CA LYS A 921 -8.13 -9.99 -9.26
C LYS A 921 -8.85 -9.65 -7.96
N VAL A 922 -10.11 -9.25 -8.03
CA VAL A 922 -10.95 -8.89 -6.88
C VAL A 922 -12.03 -9.94 -6.69
N HIS A 923 -11.92 -10.73 -5.63
CA HIS A 923 -12.87 -11.79 -5.30
C HIS A 923 -13.80 -11.32 -4.18
N HIS A 924 -15.03 -10.96 -4.54
CA HIS A 924 -16.12 -10.75 -3.60
C HIS A 924 -16.65 -12.09 -3.08
N ARG A 925 -17.59 -12.03 -2.14
CA ARG A 925 -18.19 -13.19 -1.52
C ARG A 925 -18.65 -14.24 -2.53
N GLU A 926 -18.16 -15.47 -2.39
CA GLU A 926 -18.58 -16.64 -3.19
C GLU A 926 -18.72 -17.87 -2.27
N PRO A 927 -19.91 -18.11 -1.68
CA PRO A 927 -20.09 -19.16 -0.66
C PRO A 927 -19.89 -20.59 -1.18
N GLU A 928 -20.08 -20.80 -2.48
CA GLU A 928 -19.98 -22.10 -3.15
C GLU A 928 -18.63 -22.33 -3.83
N LEU A 929 -17.61 -21.48 -3.55
CA LEU A 929 -16.27 -21.61 -4.13
C LEU A 929 -15.64 -22.97 -3.78
N GLY A 930 -15.53 -23.85 -4.78
CA GLY A 930 -15.00 -25.21 -4.61
C GLY A 930 -13.47 -25.27 -4.53
N ASP A 931 -12.95 -26.34 -3.92
CA ASP A 931 -11.51 -26.55 -3.70
C ASP A 931 -10.72 -26.64 -5.01
N GLU A 932 -11.28 -27.27 -6.05
CA GLU A 932 -10.63 -27.40 -7.37
C GLU A 932 -10.45 -26.02 -8.02
N THR A 933 -11.50 -25.20 -8.06
CA THR A 933 -11.48 -23.82 -8.57
C THR A 933 -10.55 -22.93 -7.77
N ALA A 934 -10.61 -23.00 -6.43
CA ALA A 934 -9.72 -22.22 -5.58
C ALA A 934 -8.24 -22.57 -5.81
N THR A 935 -7.93 -23.86 -5.95
CA THR A 935 -6.56 -24.34 -6.22
C THR A 935 -6.07 -23.91 -7.61
N SER A 936 -6.93 -24.01 -8.63
CA SER A 936 -6.64 -23.59 -10.01
C SER A 936 -6.33 -22.09 -10.09
N ALA A 937 -7.10 -21.27 -9.39
CA ALA A 937 -6.82 -19.84 -9.24
C ALA A 937 -5.63 -19.51 -8.31
N GLY A 938 -5.00 -20.51 -7.67
CA GLY A 938 -3.85 -20.32 -6.78
C GLY A 938 -4.18 -19.67 -5.44
N LEU A 939 -5.40 -19.86 -4.93
CA LEU A 939 -5.83 -19.41 -3.60
C LEU A 939 -5.39 -20.41 -2.50
N THR A 940 -5.04 -19.90 -1.32
CA THR A 940 -4.85 -20.73 -0.12
C THR A 940 -6.19 -21.15 0.48
N SER A 941 -6.17 -22.13 1.39
CA SER A 941 -7.37 -22.55 2.11
C SER A 941 -7.96 -21.41 2.97
N GLU A 942 -7.11 -20.56 3.54
CA GLU A 942 -7.52 -19.38 4.31
C GLU A 942 -8.12 -18.31 3.41
N GLN A 943 -7.55 -18.07 2.23
CA GLN A 943 -8.09 -17.14 1.23
C GLN A 943 -9.43 -17.63 0.69
N GLN A 944 -9.56 -18.91 0.36
CA GLN A 944 -10.81 -19.54 -0.03
C GLN A 944 -11.86 -19.38 1.08
N SER A 945 -11.49 -19.70 2.33
CA SER A 945 -12.38 -19.55 3.48
C SER A 945 -12.81 -18.10 3.69
N TYR A 946 -11.89 -17.13 3.52
CA TYR A 946 -12.19 -15.71 3.60
C TYR A 946 -13.20 -15.30 2.52
N ILE A 947 -13.00 -15.70 1.26
CA ILE A 947 -13.93 -15.41 0.16
C ILE A 947 -15.32 -16.03 0.41
N GLN A 948 -15.39 -17.26 0.93
CA GLN A 948 -16.67 -17.93 1.23
C GLN A 948 -17.47 -17.21 2.34
N HIS A 949 -16.76 -16.65 3.33
CA HIS A 949 -17.35 -16.03 4.53
C HIS A 949 -17.35 -14.50 4.52
N ALA A 950 -16.82 -13.86 3.46
CA ALA A 950 -16.81 -12.42 3.31
C ALA A 950 -18.22 -11.83 3.45
N GLU A 951 -18.32 -10.64 4.05
CA GLU A 951 -19.60 -9.93 4.11
C GLU A 951 -20.03 -9.45 2.73
N ALA A 952 -21.25 -9.87 2.32
CA ALA A 952 -21.90 -9.36 1.11
C ALA A 952 -22.30 -7.90 1.27
N GLY A 953 -22.63 -7.24 0.15
CA GLY A 953 -23.06 -5.85 0.12
C GLY A 953 -24.17 -5.56 1.14
N LYS A 954 -23.92 -4.61 2.04
CA LYS A 954 -24.92 -4.06 2.96
C LYS A 954 -25.26 -2.63 2.52
N GLU A 955 -26.54 -2.29 2.58
CA GLU A 955 -27.04 -0.95 2.24
C GLU A 955 -26.52 0.13 3.19
N SER A 956 -26.20 -0.19 4.46
CA SER A 956 -25.56 0.76 5.38
C SER A 956 -24.85 0.10 6.57
N LEU A 957 -23.80 0.78 7.06
CA LEU A 957 -23.19 0.59 8.38
C LEU A 957 -23.34 1.91 9.18
N GLY A 958 -24.57 2.29 9.50
CA GLY A 958 -24.84 3.68 9.92
C GLY A 958 -24.65 4.68 8.76
N ASP A 959 -24.73 5.98 9.05
CA ASP A 959 -24.43 7.21 8.25
C ASP A 959 -24.55 7.16 6.70
N GLY A 960 -25.31 6.23 6.12
CA GLY A 960 -25.50 6.12 4.67
C GLY A 960 -24.29 5.66 3.86
N GLN A 961 -23.36 4.85 4.41
CA GLN A 961 -22.20 4.33 3.66
C GLN A 961 -22.42 2.89 3.14
N GLY A 962 -22.02 2.61 1.89
CA GLY A 962 -22.05 1.26 1.33
C GLY A 962 -20.88 0.41 1.84
N TYR A 963 -21.12 -0.88 2.10
CA TYR A 963 -20.11 -1.77 2.66
C TYR A 963 -20.11 -3.16 2.02
N SER A 964 -18.92 -3.66 1.68
CA SER A 964 -18.70 -5.07 1.32
C SER A 964 -17.29 -5.52 1.64
N GLN A 965 -17.06 -6.84 1.72
CA GLN A 965 -15.73 -7.41 1.83
C GLN A 965 -15.34 -8.17 0.56
N ALA A 966 -14.06 -8.08 0.21
CA ALA A 966 -13.47 -8.78 -0.92
C ALA A 966 -12.01 -9.16 -0.61
N LEU A 967 -11.43 -10.07 -1.39
CA LEU A 967 -10.00 -10.31 -1.44
C LEU A 967 -9.46 -9.69 -2.74
N VAL A 968 -8.55 -8.73 -2.65
CA VAL A 968 -7.85 -8.19 -3.83
C VAL A 968 -6.47 -8.82 -3.95
N ARG A 969 -6.14 -9.27 -5.15
CA ARG A 969 -4.87 -9.90 -5.49
C ARG A 969 -4.19 -9.06 -6.55
N VAL A 970 -2.91 -8.75 -6.32
CA VAL A 970 -2.09 -7.93 -7.21
C VAL A 970 -0.79 -8.69 -7.47
N ASP A 971 -0.57 -9.14 -8.71
CA ASP A 971 0.49 -10.10 -9.06
C ASP A 971 1.90 -9.71 -8.53
N GLU A 972 2.22 -8.41 -8.48
CA GLU A 972 3.51 -7.88 -8.00
C GLU A 972 3.58 -7.58 -6.51
N HIS A 973 2.44 -7.43 -5.85
CA HIS A 973 2.37 -6.89 -4.48
C HIS A 973 1.76 -7.86 -3.46
N GLY A 974 1.00 -8.87 -3.88
CA GLY A 974 0.41 -9.90 -3.02
C GLY A 974 -1.12 -9.84 -2.90
N ASP A 975 -1.66 -10.52 -1.89
CA ASP A 975 -3.10 -10.73 -1.70
C ASP A 975 -3.58 -10.04 -0.42
N TYR A 976 -4.54 -9.14 -0.51
CA TYR A 976 -4.99 -8.27 0.59
C TYR A 976 -6.47 -8.49 0.88
N PRO A 977 -6.86 -8.81 2.13
CA PRO A 977 -8.26 -8.71 2.53
C PRO A 977 -8.68 -7.25 2.48
N LEU A 978 -9.82 -7.00 1.85
CA LEU A 978 -10.33 -5.67 1.58
C LEU A 978 -11.70 -5.50 2.24
N THR A 979 -11.87 -4.34 2.86
CA THR A 979 -13.15 -3.79 3.28
C THR A 979 -13.44 -2.59 2.40
N ILE A 980 -14.38 -2.74 1.49
CA ILE A 980 -14.79 -1.69 0.57
C ILE A 980 -15.84 -0.83 1.28
N LYS A 981 -15.48 0.42 1.57
CA LYS A 981 -16.37 1.45 2.08
C LYS A 981 -16.53 2.53 1.02
N THR A 982 -17.76 2.86 0.68
CA THR A 982 -18.05 4.04 -0.14
C THR A 982 -18.35 5.23 0.75
N SER A 983 -17.89 6.40 0.31
CA SER A 983 -18.39 7.66 0.84
C SER A 983 -19.89 7.79 0.53
N TRP A 984 -20.57 8.68 1.26
CA TRP A 984 -22.01 8.83 1.08
C TRP A 984 -22.34 9.36 -0.34
N GLU A 985 -21.52 10.25 -0.90
CA GLU A 985 -21.69 10.77 -2.27
C GLU A 985 -21.51 9.66 -3.30
N GLU A 986 -20.45 8.84 -3.13
CA GLU A 986 -20.20 7.68 -4.00
C GLU A 986 -21.39 6.71 -3.96
N LYS A 987 -21.94 6.44 -2.77
CA LYS A 987 -23.09 5.54 -2.64
C LYS A 987 -24.33 6.09 -3.37
N GLN A 988 -24.67 7.37 -3.17
CA GLN A 988 -25.85 7.98 -3.79
C GLN A 988 -25.80 7.89 -5.32
N ILE A 989 -24.61 8.08 -5.91
CA ILE A 989 -24.42 7.99 -7.37
C ILE A 989 -24.53 6.54 -7.87
N ILE A 990 -24.08 5.59 -7.06
CA ILE A 990 -24.16 4.17 -7.41
C ILE A 990 -25.60 3.67 -7.34
N ASP A 991 -26.34 4.07 -6.30
CA ASP A 991 -27.70 3.61 -6.04
C ASP A 991 -28.76 4.40 -6.83
N LEU A 992 -28.36 5.37 -7.66
CA LEU A 992 -29.26 6.21 -8.45
C LEU A 992 -30.07 5.37 -9.47
N ASP A 993 -31.39 5.29 -9.28
CA ASP A 993 -32.32 4.61 -10.19
C ASP A 993 -32.77 5.55 -11.31
N ALA A 994 -32.35 5.27 -12.55
CA ALA A 994 -32.60 6.12 -13.71
C ALA A 994 -34.04 6.01 -14.26
N ASP A 995 -34.81 5.00 -13.86
CA ASP A 995 -36.18 4.76 -14.36
C ASP A 995 -37.28 5.36 -13.44
N ALA A 996 -36.90 5.91 -12.29
CA ALA A 996 -37.85 6.58 -11.40
C ALA A 996 -38.24 7.96 -11.96
N GLU A 997 -39.55 8.19 -12.20
CA GLU A 997 -40.11 9.51 -12.58
C GLU A 997 -39.73 10.64 -11.60
N ASP A 998 -39.30 10.23 -10.39
CA ASP A 998 -38.96 11.00 -9.20
C ASP A 998 -37.63 10.47 -8.60
N ALA A 999 -36.62 10.16 -9.44
CA ALA A 999 -35.35 9.54 -9.01
C ALA A 999 -34.58 10.32 -7.92
N PHE A 1000 -34.77 11.64 -7.88
CA PHE A 1000 -34.22 12.53 -6.85
C PHE A 1000 -35.13 12.66 -5.61
N ASP A 1001 -36.40 12.28 -5.73
CA ASP A 1001 -37.46 12.46 -4.72
C ASP A 1001 -37.55 11.28 -3.74
N ASP A 1002 -37.07 10.08 -4.11
CA ASP A 1002 -36.96 8.93 -3.19
C ASP A 1002 -35.76 9.04 -2.23
N VAL A 1003 -34.82 9.97 -2.47
CA VAL A 1003 -33.69 10.31 -1.57
C VAL A 1003 -34.18 11.11 -0.34
N VAL A 1004 -35.38 11.71 -0.42
CA VAL A 1004 -35.93 12.71 0.51
C VAL A 1004 -36.31 12.17 1.90
N ALA A 1005 -36.28 10.86 2.13
CA ALA A 1005 -36.94 10.31 3.31
C ALA A 1005 -36.19 10.46 4.65
N GLU A 1006 -34.88 10.76 4.71
CA GLU A 1006 -34.20 10.75 6.02
C GLU A 1006 -32.82 11.44 6.10
N VAL A 1007 -32.66 12.76 5.89
CA VAL A 1007 -31.29 13.33 6.02
C VAL A 1007 -31.12 14.76 6.57
N ASP A 1008 -29.90 14.94 7.09
CA ASP A 1008 -29.17 16.03 7.74
C ASP A 1008 -29.10 17.35 6.93
N PRO A 1009 -29.01 18.55 7.55
CA PRO A 1009 -28.97 19.84 6.87
C PRO A 1009 -27.83 20.06 5.84
N HIS A 1010 -26.69 19.36 5.92
CA HIS A 1010 -25.66 19.44 4.86
C HIS A 1010 -26.11 18.76 3.55
N VAL A 1011 -27.05 17.82 3.66
CA VAL A 1011 -27.56 17.05 2.53
C VAL A 1011 -28.53 17.89 1.70
N ALA A 1012 -29.30 18.79 2.32
CA ALA A 1012 -30.17 19.72 1.59
C ALA A 1012 -29.41 20.68 0.65
N GLU A 1013 -28.20 21.13 1.02
CA GLU A 1013 -27.38 22.03 0.17
C GLU A 1013 -26.77 21.29 -1.04
N PHE A 1014 -26.30 20.05 -0.83
CA PHE A 1014 -25.80 19.22 -1.94
C PHE A 1014 -26.95 18.73 -2.85
N GLU A 1015 -28.10 18.38 -2.27
CA GLU A 1015 -29.31 18.02 -3.01
C GLU A 1015 -29.82 19.18 -3.87
N GLU A 1016 -29.88 20.40 -3.32
CA GLU A 1016 -30.25 21.61 -4.07
C GLU A 1016 -29.24 21.90 -5.20
N PHE A 1017 -27.95 21.66 -4.96
CA PHE A 1017 -26.91 21.77 -5.97
C PHE A 1017 -27.07 20.72 -7.09
N VAL A 1018 -27.18 19.44 -6.76
CA VAL A 1018 -27.30 18.36 -7.76
C VAL A 1018 -28.61 18.47 -8.54
N HIS A 1019 -29.72 18.73 -7.85
CA HIS A 1019 -31.04 18.92 -8.47
C HIS A 1019 -31.03 20.14 -9.41
N SER A 1020 -30.52 21.30 -8.96
CA SER A 1020 -30.42 22.48 -9.82
C SER A 1020 -29.53 22.24 -11.04
N LYS A 1021 -28.44 21.47 -10.91
CA LYS A 1021 -27.56 21.11 -12.03
C LYS A 1021 -28.16 20.06 -12.97
N ALA A 1022 -28.91 19.07 -12.46
CA ALA A 1022 -29.62 18.09 -13.29
C ALA A 1022 -30.72 18.76 -14.12
N VAL A 1023 -31.53 19.62 -13.50
CA VAL A 1023 -32.56 20.40 -14.22
C VAL A 1023 -31.92 21.39 -15.21
N GLN A 1024 -30.75 21.95 -14.89
CA GLN A 1024 -29.99 22.78 -15.82
C GLN A 1024 -29.56 22.00 -17.07
N GLN A 1025 -29.10 20.76 -16.90
CA GLN A 1025 -28.72 19.86 -17.99
C GLN A 1025 -29.93 19.55 -18.88
N GLU A 1026 -31.07 19.18 -18.29
CA GLU A 1026 -32.30 18.85 -19.02
C GLU A 1026 -32.86 20.04 -19.82
N LEU A 1027 -32.84 21.24 -19.23
CA LEU A 1027 -33.18 22.49 -19.92
C LEU A 1027 -32.22 22.77 -21.10
N THR A 1028 -30.95 22.41 -20.95
CA THR A 1028 -29.93 22.57 -21.99
C THR A 1028 -30.15 21.58 -23.14
N ASP A 1029 -30.50 20.34 -22.84
CA ASP A 1029 -30.87 19.30 -23.82
C ASP A 1029 -32.13 19.68 -24.61
N HIS A 1030 -33.03 20.45 -23.98
CA HIS A 1030 -34.19 21.05 -24.63
C HIS A 1030 -33.92 22.41 -25.32
N GLY A 1031 -32.65 22.78 -25.49
CA GLY A 1031 -32.20 23.86 -26.37
C GLY A 1031 -31.97 25.22 -25.70
N LEU A 1032 -31.94 25.30 -24.37
CA LEU A 1032 -31.45 26.48 -23.66
C LEU A 1032 -29.92 26.47 -23.57
N SER A 1033 -29.28 27.64 -23.53
CA SER A 1033 -27.86 27.71 -23.21
C SER A 1033 -27.65 27.56 -21.70
N PRO A 1034 -26.53 27.02 -21.20
CA PRO A 1034 -26.27 26.83 -19.78
C PRO A 1034 -26.51 28.11 -18.95
N GLU A 1035 -26.04 29.26 -19.43
CA GLU A 1035 -26.23 30.58 -18.80
C GLU A 1035 -27.69 31.06 -18.74
N LYS A 1036 -28.56 30.53 -19.60
CA LYS A 1036 -30.00 30.84 -19.62
C LYS A 1036 -30.78 29.87 -18.75
N ALA A 1037 -30.41 28.60 -18.76
CA ALA A 1037 -30.97 27.60 -17.85
C ALA A 1037 -30.69 28.01 -16.39
N GLU A 1038 -29.47 28.46 -16.10
CA GLU A 1038 -29.08 28.98 -14.78
C GLU A 1038 -29.91 30.20 -14.35
N ARG A 1039 -30.13 31.17 -15.24
CA ARG A 1039 -30.99 32.34 -14.95
C ARG A 1039 -32.47 32.01 -14.76
N VAL A 1040 -32.94 30.90 -15.34
CA VAL A 1040 -34.32 30.43 -15.16
C VAL A 1040 -34.45 29.78 -13.79
N LEU A 1041 -33.44 29.04 -13.35
CA LEU A 1041 -33.38 28.35 -12.06
C LEU A 1041 -33.17 29.33 -10.89
N ASP A 1042 -32.35 30.37 -11.06
CA ASP A 1042 -32.10 31.39 -10.02
C ASP A 1042 -33.31 32.29 -9.69
N GLY A 1043 -34.40 32.22 -10.46
CA GLY A 1043 -35.45 33.23 -10.47
C GLY A 1043 -36.88 32.77 -10.20
N LEU A 1044 -37.15 31.47 -10.08
CA LEU A 1044 -38.50 30.90 -9.99
C LEU A 1044 -38.56 29.83 -8.91
N ASP A 1045 -39.65 29.78 -8.15
CA ASP A 1045 -39.93 28.61 -7.30
C ASP A 1045 -40.50 27.44 -8.13
N GLU A 1046 -40.54 26.27 -7.52
CA GLU A 1046 -40.95 25.00 -8.15
C GLU A 1046 -42.37 25.06 -8.74
N ASP A 1047 -43.31 25.74 -8.05
CA ASP A 1047 -44.68 25.95 -8.51
C ASP A 1047 -44.72 26.93 -9.71
N GLU A 1048 -43.87 27.96 -9.71
CA GLU A 1048 -43.75 28.93 -10.80
C GLU A 1048 -43.07 28.36 -12.05
N LEU A 1049 -42.15 27.40 -11.89
CA LEU A 1049 -41.48 26.69 -12.98
C LEU A 1049 -42.43 25.74 -13.71
N VAL A 1050 -43.23 24.97 -12.96
CA VAL A 1050 -44.28 24.11 -13.52
C VAL A 1050 -45.35 24.92 -14.25
N ASP A 1051 -45.78 26.06 -13.69
CA ASP A 1051 -46.73 26.96 -14.35
C ASP A 1051 -46.12 27.62 -15.61
N ALA A 1052 -44.85 28.02 -15.58
CA ALA A 1052 -44.16 28.63 -16.72
C ALA A 1052 -43.96 27.63 -17.88
N VAL A 1053 -43.55 26.40 -17.57
CA VAL A 1053 -43.38 25.31 -18.55
C VAL A 1053 -44.72 24.85 -19.09
N SER A 1054 -45.76 24.76 -18.25
CA SER A 1054 -47.14 24.48 -18.68
C SER A 1054 -47.66 25.54 -19.64
N VAL A 1055 -47.45 26.83 -19.35
CA VAL A 1055 -47.82 27.95 -20.23
C VAL A 1055 -47.00 27.97 -21.53
N ALA A 1056 -45.73 27.53 -21.50
CA ALA A 1056 -44.89 27.42 -22.70
C ALA A 1056 -45.32 26.25 -23.60
N LEU A 1057 -45.67 25.10 -23.02
CA LEU A 1057 -46.20 23.93 -23.72
C LEU A 1057 -47.59 24.20 -24.33
N ASP A 1058 -48.46 24.94 -23.63
CA ASP A 1058 -49.77 25.34 -24.14
C ASP A 1058 -49.67 26.35 -25.31
N ARG A 1059 -48.57 27.12 -25.36
CA ARG A 1059 -48.25 28.03 -26.48
C ARG A 1059 -47.55 27.35 -27.65
N ALA A 1060 -46.95 26.17 -27.45
CA ALA A 1060 -46.25 25.42 -28.48
C ALA A 1060 -47.16 24.46 -29.27
N GLN A 1061 -48.44 24.32 -28.92
CA GLN A 1061 -49.40 23.61 -29.77
C GLN A 1061 -49.68 24.41 -31.07
N PRO A 1062 -49.43 23.85 -32.26
CA PRO A 1062 -49.70 24.54 -33.50
C PRO A 1062 -51.21 24.59 -33.77
N ASP A 1063 -51.77 25.79 -33.79
CA ASP A 1063 -53.12 26.05 -34.30
C ASP A 1063 -53.24 25.53 -35.74
N ALA A 1064 -54.23 24.66 -35.94
CA ALA A 1064 -54.55 24.07 -37.23
C ALA A 1064 -54.89 25.16 -38.27
N VAL A 1065 -54.04 25.26 -39.30
CA VAL A 1065 -54.30 26.05 -40.50
C VAL A 1065 -55.50 25.47 -41.24
N VAL A 1066 -56.63 26.18 -41.23
CA VAL A 1066 -57.64 26.11 -42.30
C VAL A 1066 -57.58 27.42 -43.07
N ALA A 1067 -57.22 27.31 -44.35
CA ALA A 1067 -57.17 28.39 -45.32
C ALA A 1067 -58.55 29.04 -45.53
N ASP A 1068 -58.58 30.38 -45.65
CA ASP A 1068 -59.06 31.03 -46.88
C ASP A 1068 -58.60 32.50 -46.91
N GLY A 1069 -58.51 33.03 -48.13
CA GLY A 1069 -57.79 34.23 -48.48
C GLY A 1069 -58.40 35.55 -48.00
N GLY A 1070 -57.55 36.58 -48.00
CA GLY A 1070 -57.93 37.78 -48.73
C GLY A 1070 -57.44 39.10 -48.14
N ILE A 1071 -56.43 39.66 -48.82
CA ILE A 1071 -56.39 41.03 -49.36
C ILE A 1071 -56.29 42.20 -48.35
N GLU A 1072 -55.13 42.86 -48.45
CA GLU A 1072 -54.83 44.32 -48.41
C GLU A 1072 -55.30 45.12 -47.17
N VAL A 1073 -54.54 46.05 -46.60
CA VAL A 1073 -53.89 47.22 -47.19
C VAL A 1073 -52.86 47.76 -46.18
N GLU A 1074 -51.76 48.28 -46.73
CA GLU A 1074 -50.74 49.14 -46.14
C GLU A 1074 -51.24 50.20 -45.14
N THR A 1075 -50.39 50.54 -44.16
CA THR A 1075 -49.75 51.87 -43.99
C THR A 1075 -48.80 51.77 -42.80
N ASP A 1076 -47.50 51.93 -42.99
CA ASP A 1076 -46.74 53.16 -42.69
C ASP A 1076 -46.96 53.65 -41.25
N SER A 1077 -45.98 53.99 -40.43
CA SER A 1077 -44.53 54.16 -40.55
C SER A 1077 -44.08 54.71 -39.19
N GLU A 1078 -42.77 54.71 -38.94
CA GLU A 1078 -42.07 55.45 -37.88
C GLU A 1078 -42.10 54.86 -36.47
N PHE A 1079 -41.05 54.93 -35.66
CA PHE A 1079 -39.58 55.02 -35.78
C PHE A 1079 -39.11 55.07 -34.31
N ASP A 1080 -37.88 54.62 -34.05
CA ASP A 1080 -37.07 54.84 -32.84
C ASP A 1080 -37.53 54.16 -31.54
N ASN A 1081 -36.77 53.23 -30.96
CA ASN A 1081 -35.37 53.23 -30.46
C ASN A 1081 -35.31 53.47 -28.95
N THR A 1082 -34.53 52.60 -28.30
CA THR A 1082 -33.91 52.72 -26.96
C THR A 1082 -34.87 52.77 -25.77
N GLU A 1083 -34.69 51.98 -24.72
CA GLU A 1083 -33.54 51.26 -24.18
C GLU A 1083 -34.04 50.10 -23.32
#